data_AF-A0A2G5VHN4-F1
#
_entry.id   AF-A0A2G5VHN4-F1
#
_cell.length_a   1.000
_cell.length_b   1.000
_cell.length_c   1.000
_cell.angle_alpha   90.00
_cell.angle_beta   90.00
_cell.angle_gamma   90.00
#
_symmetry.space_group_name_H-M   'P 1'
#
loop_
_entity.id
_entity.type
_entity.pdbx_description
1 polymer ?
#
loop_
_entity_poly.entity_id
_entity_poly.type
_entity_poly.pdbx_seq_one_letter_code
_entity_poly.pdbx_strand_id
1 'polypeptide(L)'
;MGKNSLKRAIELDVVDFAEHTSAHGIPRAYVSTGWRRYMWLLCFLFCLSCFGHQAYLIVERFNRNDIIVGVEIKFEEIKFPAVTICNMNPYKNSAARELGAIRNALEAFESAIDKSDGNVHTIRKRRSSGSKLIAVDLMCREDHGMLMAHEFGHVECTCVTFDDSEAYEDNDEIFWNCHPKKKWTHRICHVAEDHNQLKTCKCFEENCIEDEVTKQMAWPLVMRGNGTKICISIESGGPSYCASAQKYKVSTCQKCDWNGKCEEGEEEQEEGLGIEEERKKCICHHGNCFQIKNDGKKRKRRTPERKVHERLLSRYEGLLAVYSHCNCTKQHGCVSTLVPDVDLQNSNDTCLCFYNQKNEQVWPCYKETEWEERKCSRCNTLGDCVYTDKPKKQNISCLCATPIKMCVRIDPPQKNDTSLDERVVKFWDIQPSTTMSPIVKKKEERDKAYGYTGVKDRIALRAKAMENIIFAVDALTESQKWQISYNKSDFIMKCSFNGKECNVKHDFVEYLDPTYGACFTYGQKLGNITNERSGPAYGLRLEVFVNVTEYLPTTEAAGVRLTVHATDEQPFPDTLGFSAPTGFVSSFGIKLKSMVRLPAPYGDCVKEGKTEDFIYTQKAYNTEGCQRSCIQKHLSQTCGCGDPRFPPYRESKNCPVDDPYKRECIKKEMHVATRDSKKLGCSCKQPCNQDVYSVSYSASRWPAIAGDLSGCPHGMAAHHCLNYKREQGSMIEVYFEQLNYESLLESEAYGWSNLLSDFGGQLGLWMGVSVITIGEVACFFFEVFISIISSNRTKRRPARKSFSSSLRCSTDYNLNKDGFNLDN
;
A
#
# COMPACT_ATOMS: atom_id res chain seq x y z
N MET A 1 46.56 50.36 -70.10
CA MET A 1 47.82 50.68 -69.37
C MET A 1 47.70 50.66 -67.83
N GLY A 2 46.53 50.43 -67.22
CA GLY A 2 46.37 50.48 -65.74
C GLY A 2 46.95 49.31 -64.94
N LYS A 3 46.90 48.06 -65.46
CA LYS A 3 47.32 46.84 -64.71
C LYS A 3 48.79 46.83 -64.29
N ASN A 4 49.70 47.36 -65.11
CA ASN A 4 51.14 47.39 -64.79
C ASN A 4 51.49 48.45 -63.73
N SER A 5 50.73 49.54 -63.63
CA SER A 5 50.94 50.58 -62.62
C SER A 5 50.44 50.15 -61.23
N LEU A 6 49.30 49.46 -61.18
CA LEU A 6 48.76 48.90 -59.95
C LEU A 6 49.67 47.79 -59.40
N LYS A 7 50.14 46.88 -60.28
CA LYS A 7 51.06 45.80 -59.88
C LYS A 7 52.35 46.36 -59.28
N ARG A 8 52.92 47.41 -59.88
CA ARG A 8 54.15 48.06 -59.40
C ARG A 8 53.95 48.84 -58.11
N ALA A 9 52.77 49.46 -57.90
CA ALA A 9 52.43 50.12 -56.65
C ALA A 9 52.28 49.10 -55.49
N ILE A 10 51.57 48.01 -55.74
CA ILE A 10 51.41 46.92 -54.76
C ILE A 10 52.77 46.26 -54.45
N GLU A 11 53.64 46.05 -55.44
CA GLU A 11 55.00 45.53 -55.22
C GLU A 11 55.83 46.45 -54.33
N LEU A 12 55.75 47.78 -54.50
CA LEU A 12 56.45 48.74 -53.63
C LEU A 12 55.89 48.73 -52.21
N ASP A 13 54.57 48.74 -52.06
CA ASP A 13 53.89 48.71 -50.76
C ASP A 13 54.26 47.40 -49.99
N VAL A 14 54.37 46.26 -50.68
CA VAL A 14 54.78 44.97 -50.09
C VAL A 14 56.25 44.95 -49.66
N VAL A 15 57.14 45.55 -50.46
CA VAL A 15 58.58 45.63 -50.15
C VAL A 15 58.81 46.50 -48.92
N ASP A 16 58.16 47.67 -48.85
CA ASP A 16 58.29 48.58 -47.72
C ASP A 16 57.81 47.93 -46.41
N PHE A 17 56.69 47.21 -46.46
CA PHE A 17 56.17 46.44 -45.33
C PHE A 17 57.13 45.32 -44.90
N ALA A 18 57.69 44.55 -45.85
CA ALA A 18 58.60 43.45 -45.55
C ALA A 18 59.93 43.92 -44.91
N GLU A 19 60.39 45.14 -45.23
CA GLU A 19 61.61 45.73 -44.68
C GLU A 19 61.41 46.32 -43.27
N HIS A 20 60.22 46.84 -42.97
CA HIS A 20 59.97 47.62 -41.75
C HIS A 20 59.01 46.99 -40.75
N THR A 21 58.39 45.85 -41.06
CA THR A 21 57.47 45.21 -40.12
C THR A 21 58.15 44.87 -38.80
N SER A 22 57.43 45.10 -37.70
CA SER A 22 57.85 44.75 -36.35
C SER A 22 57.91 43.23 -36.10
N ALA A 23 57.37 42.41 -37.01
CA ALA A 23 57.50 40.95 -36.95
C ALA A 23 58.96 40.52 -37.20
N HIS A 24 59.69 40.16 -36.15
CA HIS A 24 61.16 40.01 -36.15
C HIS A 24 61.76 39.09 -37.25
N GLY A 25 61.04 38.06 -37.68
CA GLY A 25 61.55 37.11 -38.67
C GLY A 25 61.52 37.62 -40.12
N ILE A 26 60.55 38.47 -40.48
CA ILE A 26 60.28 38.84 -41.89
C ILE A 26 61.35 39.80 -42.45
N PRO A 27 61.73 40.90 -41.79
CA PRO A 27 62.77 41.81 -42.28
C PRO A 27 64.14 41.14 -42.36
N ARG A 28 64.47 40.28 -41.39
CA ARG A 28 65.75 39.56 -41.36
C ARG A 28 65.87 38.54 -42.49
N ALA A 29 64.78 37.86 -42.82
CA ALA A 29 64.70 36.95 -43.96
C ALA A 29 64.71 37.70 -45.32
N TYR A 30 64.12 38.89 -45.39
CA TYR A 30 64.05 39.68 -46.62
C TYR A 30 65.39 40.36 -46.97
N VAL A 31 66.07 40.98 -46.00
CA VAL A 31 67.34 41.72 -46.20
C VAL A 31 68.55 40.79 -46.42
N SER A 32 68.48 39.53 -45.99
CA SER A 32 69.59 38.57 -46.09
C SER A 32 69.70 37.92 -47.48
N THR A 33 70.93 37.64 -47.95
CA THR A 33 71.20 36.94 -49.22
C THR A 33 71.99 35.64 -49.01
N GLY A 34 71.85 34.67 -49.92
CA GLY A 34 72.56 33.37 -49.86
C GLY A 34 72.15 32.48 -48.69
N TRP A 35 73.10 31.80 -48.05
CA TRP A 35 72.86 30.84 -46.96
C TRP A 35 72.16 31.45 -45.73
N ARG A 36 72.45 32.71 -45.40
CA ARG A 36 71.82 33.42 -44.27
C ARG A 36 70.31 33.59 -44.44
N ARG A 37 69.83 33.74 -45.67
CA ARG A 37 68.40 33.82 -45.98
C ARG A 37 67.69 32.50 -45.66
N TYR A 38 68.27 31.38 -46.06
CA TYR A 38 67.73 30.05 -45.74
C TYR A 38 67.68 29.81 -44.24
N MET A 39 68.70 30.22 -43.49
CA MET A 39 68.73 30.12 -42.04
C MET A 39 67.59 30.91 -41.37
N TRP A 40 67.39 32.18 -41.74
CA TRP A 40 66.29 32.99 -41.18
C TRP A 40 64.91 32.47 -41.56
N LEU A 41 64.72 31.98 -42.80
CA LEU A 41 63.47 31.36 -43.24
C LEU A 41 63.18 30.06 -42.46
N LEU A 42 64.18 29.20 -42.26
CA LEU A 42 64.02 27.98 -41.46
C LEU A 42 63.68 28.29 -40.00
N CYS A 43 64.35 29.28 -39.40
CA CYS A 43 64.05 29.72 -38.04
C CYS A 43 62.63 30.29 -37.92
N PHE A 44 62.21 31.12 -38.88
CA PHE A 44 60.86 31.65 -38.94
C PHE A 44 59.80 30.55 -39.09
N LEU A 45 60.01 29.58 -40.00
CA LEU A 45 59.11 28.45 -40.19
C LEU A 45 59.03 27.55 -38.95
N PHE A 46 60.16 27.34 -38.27
CA PHE A 46 60.20 26.61 -37.00
C PHE A 46 59.38 27.33 -35.94
N CYS A 47 59.60 28.63 -35.73
CA CYS A 47 58.83 29.42 -34.77
C CYS A 47 57.33 29.46 -35.12
N LEU A 48 56.98 29.57 -36.41
CA LEU A 48 55.59 29.54 -36.88
C LEU A 48 54.94 28.18 -36.60
N SER A 49 55.67 27.08 -36.77
CA SER A 49 55.21 25.72 -36.44
C SER A 49 55.02 25.53 -34.94
N CYS A 50 55.99 25.96 -34.12
CA CYS A 50 55.88 25.92 -32.67
C CYS A 50 54.71 26.75 -32.14
N PHE A 51 54.52 27.96 -32.69
CA PHE A 51 53.36 28.79 -32.41
C PHE A 51 52.06 28.08 -32.79
N GLY A 52 51.96 27.52 -34.00
CA GLY A 52 50.77 26.78 -34.44
C GLY A 52 50.43 25.62 -33.52
N HIS A 53 51.42 24.87 -33.05
CA HIS A 53 51.22 23.78 -32.08
C HIS A 53 50.77 24.31 -30.70
N GLN A 54 51.40 25.36 -30.17
CA GLN A 54 50.98 25.96 -28.89
C GLN A 54 49.58 26.58 -28.97
N ALA A 55 49.27 27.27 -30.06
CA ALA A 55 47.95 27.82 -30.33
C ALA A 55 46.89 26.71 -30.39
N TYR A 56 47.21 25.58 -31.04
CA TYR A 56 46.35 24.39 -31.02
C TYR A 56 46.11 23.89 -29.59
N LEU A 57 47.15 23.73 -28.77
CA LEU A 57 47.01 23.29 -27.38
C LEU A 57 46.20 24.26 -26.51
N ILE A 58 46.37 25.57 -26.72
CA ILE A 58 45.63 26.62 -26.02
C ILE A 58 44.14 26.56 -26.41
N VAL A 59 43.83 26.41 -27.70
CA VAL A 59 42.46 26.26 -28.19
C VAL A 59 41.85 24.95 -27.69
N GLU A 60 42.62 23.86 -27.68
CA GLU A 60 42.17 22.58 -27.11
C GLU A 60 41.85 22.74 -25.62
N ARG A 61 42.72 23.42 -24.85
CA ARG A 61 42.49 23.71 -23.43
C ARG A 61 41.24 24.55 -23.20
N PHE A 62 41.02 25.57 -24.04
CA PHE A 62 39.81 26.38 -24.00
C PHE A 62 38.56 25.53 -24.28
N ASN A 63 38.61 24.64 -25.27
CA ASN A 63 37.50 23.76 -25.63
C ASN A 63 37.23 22.63 -24.61
N ARG A 64 38.10 22.42 -23.61
CA ARG A 64 37.83 21.45 -22.52
C ARG A 64 36.76 21.95 -21.55
N ASN A 65 36.48 23.25 -21.51
CA ASN A 65 35.49 23.87 -20.62
C ASN A 65 35.71 23.53 -19.13
N ASP A 66 36.97 23.45 -18.70
CA ASP A 66 37.32 23.15 -17.30
C ASP A 66 36.71 24.19 -16.34
N ILE A 67 36.27 23.73 -15.17
CA ILE A 67 35.67 24.57 -14.13
C ILE A 67 36.52 24.60 -12.86
N ILE A 68 36.45 25.70 -12.12
CA ILE A 68 36.99 25.83 -10.76
C ILE A 68 35.86 26.16 -9.80
N VAL A 69 35.95 25.65 -8.57
CA VAL A 69 34.97 25.92 -7.51
C VAL A 69 35.60 26.88 -6.50
N GLY A 70 35.05 28.08 -6.40
CA GLY A 70 35.37 29.04 -5.35
C GLY A 70 34.52 28.80 -4.11
N VAL A 71 35.13 28.90 -2.93
CA VAL A 71 34.41 28.90 -1.65
C VAL A 71 34.52 30.29 -1.04
N GLU A 72 33.40 30.96 -0.89
CA GLU A 72 33.30 32.27 -0.25
C GLU A 72 32.47 32.18 1.02
N ILE A 73 32.92 32.80 2.10
CA ILE A 73 32.12 32.92 3.32
C ILE A 73 31.42 34.27 3.27
N LYS A 74 30.09 34.26 3.28
CA LYS A 74 29.26 35.47 3.27
C LYS A 74 28.64 35.72 4.65
N PHE A 75 28.60 36.98 5.05
CA PHE A 75 28.11 37.46 6.37
C PHE A 75 26.82 38.30 6.24
N GLU A 76 26.09 38.14 5.13
CA GLU A 76 24.83 38.83 4.89
C GLU A 76 23.70 38.24 5.77
N GLU A 77 22.59 38.97 5.88
CA GLU A 77 21.44 38.52 6.65
C GLU A 77 20.81 37.25 6.05
N ILE A 78 20.81 36.16 6.82
CA ILE A 78 20.36 34.84 6.37
C ILE A 78 18.88 34.67 6.70
N LYS A 79 18.09 34.30 5.69
CA LYS A 79 16.69 33.92 5.88
C LYS A 79 16.60 32.58 6.60
N PHE A 80 15.74 32.51 7.61
CA PHE A 80 15.45 31.26 8.30
C PHE A 80 14.77 30.27 7.34
N PRO A 81 15.21 29.00 7.27
CA PRO A 81 14.63 28.02 6.36
C PRO A 81 13.18 27.68 6.72
N ALA A 82 12.50 27.02 5.77
CA ALA A 82 11.28 26.32 6.10
C ALA A 82 11.61 25.06 6.92
N VAL A 83 10.86 24.86 7.99
CA VAL A 83 10.97 23.68 8.86
C VAL A 83 9.64 22.95 8.82
N THR A 84 9.65 21.74 8.26
CA THR A 84 8.48 20.87 8.21
C THR A 84 8.58 19.82 9.30
N ILE A 85 7.50 19.66 10.06
CA ILE A 85 7.37 18.63 11.09
C ILE A 85 6.15 17.76 10.81
N CYS A 86 6.30 16.45 11.02
CA CYS A 86 5.24 15.47 10.86
C CYS A 86 5.24 14.52 12.04
N ASN A 87 4.06 14.05 12.43
CA ASN A 87 3.97 12.95 13.40
C ASN A 87 4.51 11.66 12.72
N MET A 88 5.31 10.85 13.43
CA MET A 88 5.71 9.54 12.92
C MET A 88 4.51 8.60 12.74
N ASN A 89 3.45 8.80 13.51
CA ASN A 89 2.17 8.16 13.27
C ASN A 89 1.30 9.02 12.33
N PRO A 90 0.93 8.52 11.14
CA PRO A 90 0.26 9.36 10.15
C PRO A 90 -1.21 9.67 10.47
N TYR A 91 -1.92 8.72 11.10
CA TYR A 91 -3.37 8.81 11.33
C TYR A 91 -3.74 8.26 12.72
N LYS A 92 -4.76 8.86 13.35
CA LYS A 92 -5.29 8.40 14.64
C LYS A 92 -5.93 7.01 14.47
N ASN A 93 -5.51 6.03 15.26
CA ASN A 93 -5.95 4.64 15.14
C ASN A 93 -7.47 4.50 15.33
N SER A 94 -8.06 5.20 16.31
CA SER A 94 -9.50 5.18 16.54
C SER A 94 -10.29 5.65 15.31
N ALA A 95 -9.95 6.82 14.76
CA ALA A 95 -10.59 7.39 13.59
C ALA A 95 -10.34 6.58 12.31
N ALA A 96 -9.13 6.04 12.14
CA ALA A 96 -8.77 5.23 10.97
C ALA A 96 -9.63 3.95 10.87
N ARG A 97 -9.98 3.32 12.01
CA ARG A 97 -10.81 2.11 12.05
C ARG A 97 -12.28 2.33 11.72
N GLU A 98 -12.77 3.57 11.76
CA GLU A 98 -14.14 3.90 11.32
C GLU A 98 -14.29 3.79 9.80
N LEU A 99 -13.18 3.93 9.05
CA LEU A 99 -13.17 3.85 7.61
C LEU A 99 -12.94 2.41 7.13
N GLY A 100 -13.93 1.86 6.42
CA GLY A 100 -13.93 0.45 6.01
C GLY A 100 -12.70 0.00 5.21
N ALA A 101 -12.13 0.85 4.34
CA ALA A 101 -10.94 0.52 3.56
C ALA A 101 -9.69 0.31 4.44
N ILE A 102 -9.44 1.23 5.39
CA ILE A 102 -8.30 1.18 6.30
C ILE A 102 -8.51 0.07 7.34
N ARG A 103 -9.72 -0.06 7.90
CA ARG A 103 -10.07 -1.14 8.83
C ARG A 103 -9.77 -2.52 8.26
N ASN A 104 -10.18 -2.77 7.01
CA ASN A 104 -9.91 -4.06 6.34
C ASN A 104 -8.41 -4.32 6.16
N ALA A 105 -7.60 -3.28 5.90
CA ALA A 105 -6.15 -3.42 5.76
C ALA A 105 -5.47 -3.70 7.12
N LEU A 106 -5.92 -3.04 8.19
CA LEU A 106 -5.44 -3.27 9.56
C LEU A 106 -5.78 -4.68 10.07
N GLU A 107 -7.03 -5.12 9.91
CA GLU A 107 -7.47 -6.47 10.30
C GLU A 107 -6.71 -7.57 9.52
N ALA A 108 -6.42 -7.34 8.24
CA ALA A 108 -5.63 -8.26 7.43
C ALA A 108 -4.17 -8.36 7.91
N PHE A 109 -3.59 -7.23 8.35
CA PHE A 109 -2.25 -7.17 8.92
C PHE A 109 -2.17 -7.88 10.28
N GLU A 110 -3.11 -7.61 11.20
CA GLU A 110 -3.19 -8.27 12.50
C GLU A 110 -3.32 -9.80 12.32
N SER A 111 -4.20 -10.24 11.42
CA SER A 111 -4.31 -11.66 11.07
C SER A 111 -3.03 -12.26 10.48
N ALA A 112 -2.22 -11.47 9.77
CA ALA A 112 -0.93 -11.93 9.23
C ALA A 112 0.14 -12.04 10.31
N ILE A 113 0.17 -11.13 11.29
CA ILE A 113 1.05 -11.23 12.47
C ILE A 113 0.71 -12.48 13.27
N ASP A 114 -0.56 -12.70 13.60
CA ASP A 114 -1.00 -13.87 14.39
C ASP A 114 -0.56 -15.19 13.74
N LYS A 115 -0.67 -15.27 12.41
CA LYS A 115 -0.19 -16.42 11.63
C LYS A 115 1.33 -16.57 11.64
N SER A 116 2.07 -15.48 11.72
CA SER A 116 3.54 -15.47 11.70
C SER A 116 4.15 -15.91 13.03
N ASP A 117 3.50 -15.59 14.15
CA ASP A 117 4.01 -15.77 15.50
C ASP A 117 3.94 -17.22 16.00
N GLY A 118 3.39 -18.15 15.22
CA GLY A 118 3.17 -19.51 15.68
C GLY A 118 2.16 -19.61 16.83
N ASN A 119 1.60 -18.47 17.28
CA ASN A 119 0.33 -18.35 18.00
C ASN A 119 -0.79 -18.71 17.04
N VAL A 120 -0.78 -19.97 16.62
CA VAL A 120 -1.98 -20.70 16.32
C VAL A 120 -2.67 -20.96 17.67
N HIS A 121 -3.13 -19.89 18.34
CA HIS A 121 -4.52 -19.96 18.77
C HIS A 121 -5.25 -20.31 17.49
N THR A 122 -5.81 -21.50 17.47
CA THR A 122 -6.49 -22.03 16.32
C THR A 122 -7.72 -21.15 16.07
N ILE A 123 -7.54 -19.98 15.44
CA ILE A 123 -8.47 -19.48 14.44
C ILE A 123 -8.21 -20.27 13.15
N ARG A 124 -8.18 -21.60 13.26
CA ARG A 124 -9.15 -22.31 12.44
C ARG A 124 -10.48 -21.73 12.90
N LYS A 125 -11.29 -21.21 11.98
CA LYS A 125 -12.72 -21.44 12.12
C LYS A 125 -12.89 -22.96 12.23
N ARG A 126 -12.69 -23.52 13.43
CA ARG A 126 -13.24 -24.80 13.79
C ARG A 126 -14.73 -24.50 13.74
N ARG A 127 -15.37 -25.06 12.72
CA ARG A 127 -16.71 -25.61 12.90
C ARG A 127 -16.77 -26.13 14.34
N SER A 128 -17.74 -25.64 15.11
CA SER A 128 -18.15 -26.19 16.39
C SER A 128 -17.77 -27.67 16.49
N SER A 129 -16.72 -27.96 17.24
CA SER A 129 -16.46 -29.28 17.80
C SER A 129 -16.73 -29.06 19.27
N GLY A 130 -17.82 -29.65 19.75
CA GLY A 130 -18.44 -29.34 21.02
C GLY A 130 -17.47 -29.43 22.20
N SER A 131 -17.58 -28.47 23.11
CA SER A 131 -17.15 -28.62 24.49
C SER A 131 -17.83 -29.86 25.08
N LYS A 132 -17.04 -30.77 25.66
CA LYS A 132 -17.55 -32.02 26.23
C LYS A 132 -18.07 -31.74 27.65
N LEU A 133 -19.29 -32.17 27.92
CA LEU A 133 -19.90 -32.07 29.25
C LEU A 133 -19.40 -33.23 30.11
N ILE A 134 -19.05 -32.95 31.37
CA ILE A 134 -18.67 -33.94 32.38
C ILE A 134 -19.54 -33.80 33.64
N ALA A 135 -19.73 -34.92 34.35
CA ALA A 135 -20.49 -34.96 35.60
C ALA A 135 -19.53 -35.02 36.79
N VAL A 136 -19.66 -34.08 37.74
CA VAL A 136 -18.79 -33.93 38.91
C VAL A 136 -19.61 -34.06 40.19
N ASP A 137 -19.13 -34.87 41.14
CA ASP A 137 -19.76 -35.05 42.45
C ASP A 137 -19.20 -34.00 43.44
N LEU A 138 -20.06 -33.21 44.07
CA LEU A 138 -19.70 -32.13 45.00
C LEU A 138 -20.77 -31.91 46.09
N MET A 139 -20.58 -30.93 46.98
CA MET A 139 -21.54 -30.59 48.04
C MET A 139 -22.46 -29.44 47.59
N CYS A 140 -23.77 -29.63 47.74
CA CYS A 140 -24.79 -28.65 47.37
C CYS A 140 -25.58 -28.11 48.56
N ARG A 141 -26.17 -26.93 48.35
CA ARG A 141 -27.18 -26.32 49.23
C ARG A 141 -28.47 -26.10 48.42
N GLU A 142 -29.62 -26.29 49.06
CA GLU A 142 -30.92 -26.03 48.44
C GLU A 142 -31.28 -24.56 48.60
N ASP A 143 -31.57 -23.89 47.48
CA ASP A 143 -32.01 -22.51 47.44
C ASP A 143 -33.15 -22.37 46.43
N HIS A 144 -34.26 -21.75 46.84
CA HIS A 144 -35.48 -21.61 46.04
C HIS A 144 -35.96 -22.89 45.31
N GLY A 145 -35.81 -24.06 45.94
CA GLY A 145 -36.25 -25.36 45.39
C GLY A 145 -35.32 -25.96 44.33
N MET A 146 -34.11 -25.41 44.15
CA MET A 146 -33.06 -25.96 43.30
C MET A 146 -31.77 -26.18 44.11
N LEU A 147 -31.04 -27.25 43.81
CA LEU A 147 -29.73 -27.52 44.42
C LEU A 147 -28.65 -26.79 43.65
N MET A 148 -27.77 -26.06 44.35
CA MET A 148 -26.62 -25.38 43.76
C MET A 148 -25.33 -25.78 44.47
N ALA A 149 -24.23 -25.85 43.70
CA ALA A 149 -22.88 -26.09 44.21
C ALA A 149 -22.51 -25.01 45.24
N HIS A 150 -22.10 -25.43 46.44
CA HIS A 150 -21.75 -24.48 47.49
C HIS A 150 -20.72 -25.07 48.45
N GLU A 151 -19.68 -24.30 48.78
CA GLU A 151 -18.51 -24.75 49.56
C GLU A 151 -18.90 -25.27 50.97
N PHE A 152 -19.96 -24.70 51.55
CA PHE A 152 -20.56 -25.13 52.83
C PHE A 152 -21.89 -25.92 52.67
N GLY A 153 -22.06 -26.62 51.55
CA GLY A 153 -23.21 -27.48 51.30
C GLY A 153 -23.27 -28.70 52.25
N HIS A 154 -24.49 -29.22 52.50
CA HIS A 154 -24.71 -30.36 53.40
C HIS A 154 -25.41 -31.55 52.71
N VAL A 155 -25.60 -31.47 51.39
CA VAL A 155 -26.22 -32.53 50.58
C VAL A 155 -25.25 -32.94 49.48
N GLU A 156 -24.89 -34.23 49.41
CA GLU A 156 -24.08 -34.76 48.29
C GLU A 156 -24.89 -34.76 46.98
N CYS A 157 -24.36 -34.06 45.97
CA CYS A 157 -24.99 -33.89 44.67
C CYS A 157 -24.00 -34.18 43.53
N THR A 158 -24.54 -34.52 42.36
CA THR A 158 -23.79 -34.61 41.11
C THR A 158 -24.28 -33.50 40.20
N CYS A 159 -23.36 -32.69 39.69
CA CYS A 159 -23.58 -31.53 38.83
C CYS A 159 -22.88 -31.70 37.48
N VAL A 160 -23.23 -30.88 36.49
CA VAL A 160 -22.65 -30.90 35.15
C VAL A 160 -21.80 -29.66 34.92
N THR A 161 -20.61 -29.83 34.37
CA THR A 161 -19.69 -28.74 33.96
C THR A 161 -19.01 -29.08 32.63
N PHE A 162 -18.31 -28.12 32.03
CA PHE A 162 -17.48 -28.34 30.84
C PHE A 162 -16.07 -28.82 31.24
N ASP A 163 -15.51 -29.75 30.48
CA ASP A 163 -14.12 -30.19 30.62
C ASP A 163 -13.16 -29.19 29.97
N ASP A 164 -12.85 -28.11 30.68
CA ASP A 164 -11.84 -27.12 30.30
C ASP A 164 -10.57 -27.32 31.14
N SER A 165 -9.85 -28.41 30.90
CA SER A 165 -8.55 -28.67 31.51
C SER A 165 -7.44 -27.82 30.85
N GLU A 166 -7.42 -26.51 31.15
CA GLU A 166 -6.24 -25.62 31.34
C GLU A 166 -6.61 -24.12 31.23
N ALA A 167 -7.52 -23.65 32.08
CA ALA A 167 -7.72 -22.22 32.34
C ALA A 167 -7.77 -21.94 33.86
N TYR A 168 -6.60 -21.81 34.48
CA TYR A 168 -6.39 -21.02 35.71
C TYR A 168 -5.86 -19.65 35.21
N GLU A 169 -6.32 -18.47 35.61
CA GLU A 169 -7.02 -17.99 36.81
C GLU A 169 -8.12 -16.99 36.38
N ASP A 170 -9.14 -16.84 37.23
CA ASP A 170 -10.09 -15.72 37.28
C ASP A 170 -11.43 -15.82 36.48
N ASN A 171 -12.00 -17.02 36.34
CA ASN A 171 -13.43 -17.16 36.00
C ASN A 171 -14.13 -18.17 36.92
N ASP A 172 -15.26 -17.77 37.50
CA ASP A 172 -16.16 -18.62 38.29
C ASP A 172 -16.61 -19.84 37.46
N GLU A 173 -16.22 -21.05 37.86
CA GLU A 173 -16.71 -22.29 37.23
C GLU A 173 -18.23 -22.42 37.43
N ILE A 174 -18.98 -22.46 36.33
CA ILE A 174 -20.45 -22.52 36.36
C ILE A 174 -20.90 -23.97 36.44
N PHE A 175 -21.52 -24.37 37.54
CA PHE A 175 -22.14 -25.69 37.71
C PHE A 175 -23.66 -25.60 37.47
N TRP A 176 -24.22 -26.49 36.64
CA TRP A 176 -25.67 -26.57 36.42
C TRP A 176 -26.22 -27.99 36.56
N ASN A 177 -27.55 -28.08 36.69
CA ASN A 177 -28.32 -29.33 36.75
C ASN A 177 -27.89 -30.27 37.90
N CYS A 178 -27.62 -29.69 39.07
CA CYS A 178 -27.22 -30.42 40.27
C CYS A 178 -28.39 -31.17 40.90
N HIS A 179 -28.24 -32.48 41.09
CA HIS A 179 -29.23 -33.31 41.75
C HIS A 179 -28.59 -34.25 42.79
N PRO A 180 -29.35 -34.76 43.78
CA PRO A 180 -28.82 -35.66 44.78
C PRO A 180 -28.17 -36.88 44.12
N LYS A 181 -26.94 -37.21 44.53
CA LYS A 181 -26.11 -38.25 43.90
C LYS A 181 -26.84 -39.60 43.73
N LYS A 182 -27.72 -39.95 44.66
CA LYS A 182 -28.54 -41.18 44.63
C LYS A 182 -29.52 -41.28 43.47
N LYS A 183 -29.86 -40.16 42.80
CA LYS A 183 -30.78 -40.16 41.66
C LYS A 183 -30.07 -40.35 40.31
N TRP A 184 -28.74 -40.28 40.27
CA TRP A 184 -27.96 -40.57 39.08
C TRP A 184 -27.71 -42.08 38.96
N THR A 185 -27.86 -42.63 37.75
CA THR A 185 -27.80 -44.07 37.44
C THR A 185 -26.84 -44.33 36.29
N HIS A 186 -26.01 -45.37 36.36
CA HIS A 186 -25.09 -45.71 35.26
C HIS A 186 -25.80 -46.56 34.19
N ARG A 187 -25.68 -46.19 32.90
CA ARG A 187 -26.23 -46.91 31.73
C ARG A 187 -25.16 -47.07 30.65
N ILE A 188 -25.41 -47.92 29.65
CA ILE A 188 -24.51 -48.10 28.50
C ILE A 188 -24.92 -47.12 27.41
N CYS A 189 -23.98 -46.33 26.90
CA CYS A 189 -24.29 -45.26 25.93
C CYS A 189 -23.84 -45.55 24.50
N HIS A 190 -22.64 -46.11 24.33
CA HIS A 190 -22.07 -46.35 23.00
C HIS A 190 -21.24 -47.63 22.94
N VAL A 191 -21.29 -48.26 21.77
CA VAL A 191 -20.31 -49.26 21.32
C VAL A 191 -19.20 -48.45 20.65
N ALA A 192 -17.96 -48.60 21.10
CA ALA A 192 -16.83 -47.90 20.47
C ALA A 192 -16.67 -48.35 19.00
N GLU A 193 -16.08 -47.48 18.15
CA GLU A 193 -15.87 -47.75 16.72
C GLU A 193 -15.07 -49.03 16.44
N ASP A 194 -14.24 -49.46 17.40
CA ASP A 194 -13.77 -50.84 17.46
C ASP A 194 -14.83 -51.67 18.21
N HIS A 195 -15.58 -52.47 17.44
CA HIS A 195 -16.73 -53.31 17.83
C HIS A 195 -16.54 -54.30 19.01
N ASN A 196 -15.46 -54.17 19.78
CA ASN A 196 -15.18 -54.99 20.92
C ASN A 196 -15.19 -54.25 22.26
N GLN A 197 -15.44 -52.94 22.43
CA GLN A 197 -15.60 -52.33 23.77
C GLN A 197 -16.91 -51.53 23.97
N LEU A 198 -17.56 -51.71 25.12
CA LEU A 198 -18.77 -50.96 25.55
C LEU A 198 -18.42 -49.86 26.55
N LYS A 199 -18.86 -48.62 26.31
CA LYS A 199 -18.71 -47.46 27.22
C LYS A 199 -19.99 -47.20 28.04
N THR A 200 -19.83 -46.87 29.32
CA THR A 200 -20.93 -46.47 30.21
C THR A 200 -21.08 -44.94 30.32
N CYS A 201 -22.26 -44.45 30.72
CA CYS A 201 -22.57 -43.07 31.08
C CYS A 201 -23.27 -43.00 32.42
N LYS A 202 -23.17 -41.85 33.10
CA LYS A 202 -23.95 -41.49 34.30
C LYS A 202 -25.17 -40.67 33.87
N CYS A 203 -26.37 -41.10 34.25
CA CYS A 203 -27.65 -40.55 33.77
C CYS A 203 -28.59 -40.14 34.90
N PHE A 204 -29.20 -38.97 34.77
CA PHE A 204 -30.35 -38.54 35.57
C PHE A 204 -31.56 -38.41 34.64
N GLU A 205 -32.59 -39.24 34.86
CA GLU A 205 -33.76 -39.38 33.98
C GLU A 205 -33.37 -39.68 32.51
N GLU A 206 -33.54 -38.75 31.57
CA GLU A 206 -33.17 -38.92 30.16
C GLU A 206 -31.84 -38.25 29.77
N ASN A 207 -31.23 -37.47 30.68
CA ASN A 207 -29.98 -36.78 30.43
C ASN A 207 -28.78 -37.62 30.92
N CYS A 208 -27.98 -38.11 29.98
CA CYS A 208 -26.84 -39.00 30.21
C CYS A 208 -25.51 -38.34 29.80
N ILE A 209 -24.46 -38.52 30.60
CA ILE A 209 -23.11 -37.98 30.36
C ILE A 209 -22.09 -39.12 30.38
N GLU A 210 -21.16 -39.13 29.41
CA GLU A 210 -20.19 -40.20 29.18
C GLU A 210 -19.26 -40.40 30.41
N ASP A 211 -19.04 -41.66 30.80
CA ASP A 211 -18.29 -42.09 31.99
C ASP A 211 -17.11 -43.00 31.55
N GLU A 212 -16.01 -43.05 32.31
CA GLU A 212 -14.71 -43.55 31.83
C GLU A 212 -14.51 -45.09 31.83
N VAL A 213 -15.55 -45.90 32.06
CA VAL A 213 -15.40 -47.37 32.23
C VAL A 213 -15.74 -48.16 30.95
N THR A 214 -14.84 -49.06 30.50
CA THR A 214 -14.98 -49.92 29.28
C THR A 214 -14.83 -51.44 29.52
N LYS A 215 -15.56 -52.31 28.78
CA LYS A 215 -15.44 -53.82 28.79
C LYS A 215 -15.45 -54.47 27.38
N GLN A 216 -14.79 -55.64 27.18
CA GLN A 216 -14.41 -56.20 25.84
C GLN A 216 -15.04 -57.56 25.36
N MET A 217 -15.28 -57.84 24.03
CA MET A 217 -15.78 -59.14 23.42
C MET A 217 -15.00 -59.64 22.13
N ALA A 218 -15.25 -60.85 21.54
CA ALA A 218 -14.49 -61.45 20.39
C ALA A 218 -15.30 -62.34 19.35
N TRP A 219 -14.85 -62.47 18.07
CA TRP A 219 -15.43 -63.20 16.88
C TRP A 219 -14.43 -64.23 16.25
N PRO A 220 -14.79 -65.32 15.47
CA PRO A 220 -16.03 -65.65 14.70
C PRO A 220 -16.95 -66.82 15.19
N LEU A 221 -18.17 -66.94 14.58
CA LEU A 221 -19.28 -67.85 14.96
C LEU A 221 -19.08 -69.35 14.60
N VAL A 222 -19.49 -70.25 15.50
CA VAL A 222 -19.33 -71.72 15.37
C VAL A 222 -20.68 -72.40 15.08
N MET A 223 -20.73 -73.23 14.01
CA MET A 223 -21.87 -74.13 13.72
C MET A 223 -21.75 -75.44 14.50
N ARG A 224 -22.82 -75.90 15.15
CA ARG A 224 -22.88 -77.24 15.77
C ARG A 224 -24.06 -78.05 15.23
N GLY A 225 -23.81 -79.28 14.82
CA GLY A 225 -24.83 -80.22 14.35
C GLY A 225 -24.78 -81.53 15.11
N ASN A 226 -25.95 -82.03 15.53
CA ASN A 226 -26.10 -83.42 15.98
C ASN A 226 -27.35 -84.01 15.28
N GLY A 227 -27.14 -84.56 14.08
CA GLY A 227 -28.03 -85.47 13.33
C GLY A 227 -29.40 -84.98 12.86
N THR A 228 -30.10 -84.07 13.56
CA THR A 228 -31.49 -83.69 13.21
C THR A 228 -31.83 -82.21 13.45
N LYS A 229 -30.90 -81.40 13.98
CA LYS A 229 -31.07 -79.97 14.25
C LYS A 229 -29.84 -79.16 13.84
N ILE A 230 -30.06 -77.97 13.28
CA ILE A 230 -29.04 -76.95 12.95
C ILE A 230 -29.19 -75.79 13.93
N CYS A 231 -28.08 -75.37 14.53
CA CYS A 231 -28.01 -74.31 15.54
C CYS A 231 -26.96 -73.25 15.18
N ILE A 232 -27.32 -71.97 15.30
CA ILE A 232 -26.43 -70.81 15.05
C ILE A 232 -26.29 -70.02 16.37
N SER A 233 -25.05 -69.74 16.82
CA SER A 233 -24.73 -69.05 18.09
C SER A 233 -23.56 -68.07 17.96
N ILE A 234 -23.53 -67.06 18.84
CA ILE A 234 -22.47 -66.03 18.93
C ILE A 234 -21.33 -66.40 19.89
N GLU A 235 -21.57 -67.18 20.95
CA GLU A 235 -20.52 -67.72 21.83
C GLU A 235 -20.91 -69.11 22.40
N SER A 236 -19.96 -69.83 23.00
CA SER A 236 -20.20 -71.13 23.65
C SER A 236 -21.00 -70.96 24.95
N GLY A 237 -22.33 -71.06 24.84
CA GLY A 237 -23.26 -70.97 25.98
C GLY A 237 -24.36 -69.91 25.85
N GLY A 238 -24.35 -69.10 24.79
CA GLY A 238 -25.40 -68.11 24.51
C GLY A 238 -26.67 -68.70 23.86
N PRO A 239 -27.79 -67.94 23.83
CA PRO A 239 -29.03 -68.37 23.19
C PRO A 239 -28.78 -68.61 21.70
N SER A 240 -29.06 -69.83 21.26
CA SER A 240 -28.85 -70.26 19.89
C SER A 240 -30.19 -70.49 19.18
N TYR A 241 -30.29 -70.03 17.94
CA TYR A 241 -31.45 -70.32 17.11
C TYR A 241 -31.29 -71.73 16.54
N CYS A 242 -32.05 -72.68 17.09
CA CYS A 242 -31.97 -74.09 16.77
C CYS A 242 -33.28 -74.61 16.19
N ALA A 243 -33.27 -75.13 14.96
CA ALA A 243 -34.42 -75.81 14.36
C ALA A 243 -34.02 -77.06 13.55
N SER A 244 -34.99 -77.93 13.26
CA SER A 244 -34.72 -79.11 12.43
C SER A 244 -34.41 -78.71 10.99
N ALA A 245 -33.42 -79.36 10.36
CA ALA A 245 -32.92 -78.98 9.03
C ALA A 245 -34.01 -78.91 7.95
N GLN A 246 -35.05 -79.75 8.06
CA GLN A 246 -36.19 -79.78 7.15
C GLN A 246 -37.12 -78.55 7.24
N LYS A 247 -36.93 -77.69 8.25
CA LYS A 247 -37.78 -76.51 8.45
C LYS A 247 -37.23 -75.22 7.79
N TYR A 248 -36.01 -75.21 7.26
CA TYR A 248 -35.42 -74.07 6.53
C TYR A 248 -35.71 -74.15 5.02
N LYS A 249 -36.07 -73.03 4.36
CA LYS A 249 -36.35 -72.94 2.90
C LYS A 249 -35.47 -71.89 2.22
N VAL A 250 -35.09 -72.14 0.95
CA VAL A 250 -34.31 -71.20 0.11
C VAL A 250 -35.28 -70.42 -0.79
N SER A 251 -35.16 -69.10 -0.84
CA SER A 251 -36.02 -68.20 -1.63
C SER A 251 -35.20 -67.09 -2.30
N THR A 252 -35.68 -66.58 -3.44
CA THR A 252 -35.05 -65.49 -4.21
C THR A 252 -35.82 -64.18 -3.99
N CYS A 253 -35.14 -63.16 -3.47
CA CYS A 253 -35.74 -61.92 -2.97
C CYS A 253 -34.98 -60.69 -3.49
N GLN A 254 -35.62 -59.52 -3.54
CA GLN A 254 -34.95 -58.23 -3.84
C GLN A 254 -34.02 -57.73 -2.70
N LYS A 255 -34.33 -58.00 -1.40
CA LYS A 255 -33.53 -57.62 -0.20
C LYS A 255 -33.61 -58.67 0.93
N CYS A 256 -32.58 -58.76 1.78
CA CYS A 256 -32.52 -59.63 2.98
C CYS A 256 -31.83 -58.90 4.16
N ASP A 257 -32.44 -58.86 5.35
CA ASP A 257 -31.88 -58.30 6.60
C ASP A 257 -31.98 -59.28 7.78
N TRP A 258 -31.44 -58.92 8.96
CA TRP A 258 -31.44 -59.76 10.17
C TRP A 258 -32.81 -59.88 10.88
N ASN A 259 -33.86 -59.19 10.40
CA ASN A 259 -35.23 -59.20 10.95
C ASN A 259 -36.32 -59.72 9.98
N GLY A 260 -35.95 -60.11 8.75
CA GLY A 260 -36.66 -60.97 7.79
C GLY A 260 -38.09 -60.64 7.35
N LYS A 261 -38.20 -59.91 6.23
CA LYS A 261 -39.30 -60.03 5.24
C LYS A 261 -38.74 -60.06 3.81
N CYS A 262 -39.30 -60.94 2.97
CA CYS A 262 -38.98 -61.09 1.54
C CYS A 262 -40.22 -60.69 0.72
N GLU A 263 -40.12 -59.71 -0.19
CA GLU A 263 -41.21 -59.28 -1.09
C GLU A 263 -40.93 -59.72 -2.54
N GLU A 264 -41.94 -60.29 -3.22
CA GLU A 264 -41.92 -60.79 -4.61
C GLU A 264 -42.73 -59.82 -5.51
N GLY A 265 -42.30 -59.55 -6.75
CA GLY A 265 -42.98 -58.64 -7.69
C GLY A 265 -43.71 -59.37 -8.83
N GLU A 266 -44.90 -58.90 -9.22
CA GLU A 266 -45.73 -59.42 -10.33
C GLU A 266 -45.41 -58.75 -11.70
N GLU A 267 -45.69 -59.48 -12.79
CA GLU A 267 -45.10 -59.43 -14.15
C GLU A 267 -45.83 -58.58 -15.24
N GLU A 268 -45.04 -58.04 -16.19
CA GLU A 268 -45.25 -57.87 -17.67
C GLU A 268 -46.39 -56.97 -18.24
N GLN A 269 -46.31 -56.17 -19.33
CA GLN A 269 -45.48 -56.04 -20.56
C GLN A 269 -45.50 -54.55 -21.04
N GLU A 270 -44.36 -53.87 -21.29
CA GLU A 270 -43.66 -53.59 -22.58
C GLU A 270 -44.42 -52.69 -23.60
N GLU A 271 -43.85 -51.64 -24.22
CA GLU A 271 -42.52 -51.52 -24.85
C GLU A 271 -41.83 -50.16 -24.58
N GLY A 272 -40.49 -50.18 -24.37
CA GLY A 272 -39.68 -48.94 -24.46
C GLY A 272 -38.33 -48.90 -23.74
N LEU A 273 -37.43 -49.87 -23.98
CA LEU A 273 -35.99 -49.92 -23.64
C LEU A 273 -35.55 -49.71 -22.17
N GLY A 274 -35.11 -50.80 -21.54
CA GLY A 274 -34.79 -50.89 -20.11
C GLY A 274 -33.31 -51.00 -19.72
N ILE A 275 -33.11 -51.19 -18.40
CA ILE A 275 -31.94 -51.77 -17.70
C ILE A 275 -32.49 -52.53 -16.47
N GLU A 276 -31.99 -53.76 -16.28
CA GLU A 276 -32.41 -54.86 -15.37
C GLU A 276 -32.17 -54.62 -13.84
N GLU A 277 -33.01 -55.24 -12.99
CA GLU A 277 -32.81 -55.38 -11.52
C GLU A 277 -32.14 -56.73 -11.15
N GLU A 278 -31.08 -56.72 -10.33
CA GLU A 278 -30.41 -57.95 -9.80
C GLU A 278 -31.19 -58.60 -8.62
N ARG A 279 -31.69 -59.83 -8.80
CA ARG A 279 -32.33 -60.65 -7.72
C ARG A 279 -31.28 -61.40 -6.87
N LYS A 280 -31.44 -61.48 -5.53
CA LYS A 280 -30.48 -62.11 -4.57
C LYS A 280 -31.01 -63.44 -4.00
N LYS A 281 -30.13 -64.38 -3.62
CA LYS A 281 -30.48 -65.70 -3.01
C LYS A 281 -30.35 -65.68 -1.47
N CYS A 282 -31.37 -66.14 -0.74
CA CYS A 282 -31.38 -66.16 0.73
C CYS A 282 -31.95 -67.47 1.34
N ILE A 283 -31.54 -67.81 2.56
CA ILE A 283 -32.03 -68.97 3.35
C ILE A 283 -32.90 -68.48 4.51
N CYS A 284 -34.12 -69.02 4.68
CA CYS A 284 -35.14 -68.50 5.59
C CYS A 284 -35.84 -69.57 6.46
N HIS A 285 -36.17 -69.22 7.72
CA HIS A 285 -37.08 -69.98 8.59
C HIS A 285 -37.86 -69.04 9.53
N HIS A 286 -39.19 -69.15 9.59
CA HIS A 286 -40.09 -68.34 10.44
C HIS A 286 -39.81 -66.82 10.39
N GLY A 287 -39.60 -66.27 9.19
CA GLY A 287 -39.44 -64.84 9.00
C GLY A 287 -38.05 -64.30 9.35
N ASN A 288 -37.01 -65.14 9.40
CA ASN A 288 -35.61 -64.69 9.50
C ASN A 288 -34.83 -65.22 8.29
N CYS A 289 -34.20 -64.33 7.50
CA CYS A 289 -33.56 -64.64 6.21
C CYS A 289 -32.11 -64.13 6.12
N PHE A 290 -31.17 -64.93 5.62
CA PHE A 290 -29.73 -64.58 5.57
C PHE A 290 -29.19 -64.48 4.13
N GLN A 291 -28.43 -63.40 3.82
CA GLN A 291 -27.96 -63.03 2.46
C GLN A 291 -26.63 -63.68 2.04
N ILE A 292 -26.47 -63.93 0.74
CA ILE A 292 -25.23 -64.36 0.05
C ILE A 292 -24.83 -63.28 -1.02
N LYS A 293 -23.54 -62.97 -1.25
CA LYS A 293 -23.01 -61.77 -2.00
C LYS A 293 -23.03 -61.84 -3.55
N ASN A 294 -23.06 -60.66 -4.25
CA ASN A 294 -22.45 -60.37 -5.59
C ASN A 294 -22.37 -58.83 -5.97
N ASP A 295 -21.50 -58.44 -6.97
CA ASP A 295 -20.90 -57.10 -7.31
C ASP A 295 -21.39 -56.38 -8.63
N GLY A 296 -21.48 -55.01 -8.72
CA GLY A 296 -21.57 -54.23 -10.00
C GLY A 296 -22.03 -52.71 -10.00
N LYS A 297 -21.73 -51.84 -11.01
CA LYS A 297 -21.89 -50.33 -11.08
C LYS A 297 -22.52 -49.71 -12.39
N LYS A 298 -23.16 -48.49 -12.36
CA LYS A 298 -23.00 -47.21 -13.20
C LYS A 298 -24.24 -46.43 -13.82
N ARG A 299 -24.28 -45.08 -13.59
CA ARG A 299 -24.71 -43.78 -14.30
C ARG A 299 -25.63 -43.62 -15.57
N LYS A 300 -26.43 -42.50 -15.64
CA LYS A 300 -26.51 -41.46 -16.76
C LYS A 300 -27.38 -40.17 -16.47
N ARG A 301 -27.39 -39.17 -17.41
CA ARG A 301 -27.68 -37.69 -17.35
C ARG A 301 -28.83 -37.18 -18.29
N ARG A 302 -29.45 -36.00 -18.06
CA ARG A 302 -30.01 -35.02 -19.08
C ARG A 302 -30.30 -33.58 -18.50
N THR A 303 -30.39 -32.56 -19.38
CA THR A 303 -30.19 -31.07 -19.24
C THR A 303 -31.48 -30.19 -19.11
N PRO A 304 -31.42 -28.84 -18.84
CA PRO A 304 -32.38 -28.10 -17.99
C PRO A 304 -33.26 -27.02 -18.65
N GLU A 305 -34.42 -26.74 -18.03
CA GLU A 305 -35.16 -25.46 -18.06
C GLU A 305 -34.62 -24.51 -16.96
N ARG A 306 -34.73 -23.18 -17.16
CA ARG A 306 -34.28 -22.17 -16.17
C ARG A 306 -35.08 -22.33 -14.87
N LYS A 307 -34.38 -22.69 -13.78
CA LYS A 307 -34.98 -23.04 -12.49
C LYS A 307 -35.53 -21.79 -11.77
N VAL A 308 -36.70 -21.93 -11.16
CA VAL A 308 -37.47 -20.89 -10.44
C VAL A 308 -36.62 -20.07 -9.45
N HIS A 309 -35.62 -20.69 -8.80
CA HIS A 309 -34.74 -20.02 -7.84
C HIS A 309 -33.86 -18.91 -8.45
N GLU A 310 -33.39 -19.04 -9.70
CA GLU A 310 -32.54 -18.02 -10.35
C GLU A 310 -33.30 -16.72 -10.63
N ARG A 311 -34.61 -16.83 -10.92
CA ARG A 311 -35.51 -15.69 -11.16
C ARG A 311 -35.83 -14.92 -9.88
N LEU A 312 -36.01 -15.64 -8.76
CA LEU A 312 -36.42 -15.05 -7.49
C LEU A 312 -35.23 -14.45 -6.71
N LEU A 313 -34.04 -15.09 -6.76
CA LEU A 313 -32.82 -14.55 -6.15
C LEU A 313 -32.31 -13.27 -6.82
N SER A 314 -32.63 -13.04 -8.10
CA SER A 314 -32.26 -11.81 -8.83
C SER A 314 -33.24 -10.65 -8.68
N ARG A 315 -34.49 -10.92 -8.26
CA ARG A 315 -35.57 -9.93 -8.21
C ARG A 315 -35.76 -9.31 -6.82
N TYR A 316 -35.35 -10.02 -5.77
CA TYR A 316 -35.59 -9.65 -4.37
C TYR A 316 -34.28 -9.68 -3.57
N GLU A 317 -33.90 -8.54 -2.99
CA GLU A 317 -32.74 -8.43 -2.09
C GLU A 317 -33.19 -8.47 -0.62
N GLY A 318 -32.67 -9.41 0.18
CA GLY A 318 -32.92 -9.46 1.63
C GLY A 318 -33.40 -10.82 2.15
N LEU A 319 -34.52 -10.81 2.89
CA LEU A 319 -35.17 -12.00 3.47
C LEU A 319 -36.18 -12.61 2.48
N LEU A 320 -36.06 -13.91 2.24
CA LEU A 320 -36.97 -14.71 1.42
C LEU A 320 -37.69 -15.77 2.27
N ALA A 321 -38.87 -16.20 1.83
CA ALA A 321 -39.42 -17.49 2.27
C ALA A 321 -38.79 -18.60 1.43
N VAL A 322 -38.33 -19.65 2.10
CA VAL A 322 -37.84 -20.85 1.44
C VAL A 322 -38.45 -22.10 2.08
N TYR A 323 -38.72 -23.12 1.27
CA TYR A 323 -39.00 -24.46 1.77
C TYR A 323 -37.69 -25.10 2.21
N SER A 324 -37.67 -25.67 3.41
CA SER A 324 -36.56 -26.47 3.91
C SER A 324 -37.09 -27.77 4.54
N HIS A 325 -36.22 -28.78 4.64
CA HIS A 325 -36.50 -29.95 5.46
C HIS A 325 -36.36 -29.54 6.92
N CYS A 326 -37.34 -29.87 7.76
CA CYS A 326 -37.36 -29.39 9.12
C CYS A 326 -37.87 -30.46 10.09
N ASN A 327 -37.38 -30.40 11.32
CA ASN A 327 -37.97 -31.16 12.43
C ASN A 327 -38.83 -30.20 13.28
N CYS A 328 -40.12 -30.48 13.38
CA CYS A 328 -41.10 -29.65 14.09
C CYS A 328 -41.64 -30.38 15.32
N THR A 329 -41.20 -29.99 16.52
CA THR A 329 -41.74 -30.55 17.78
C THR A 329 -42.95 -29.75 18.27
N LYS A 330 -43.79 -30.34 19.14
CA LYS A 330 -45.00 -29.67 19.68
C LYS A 330 -44.70 -28.57 20.73
N GLN A 331 -43.48 -28.51 21.28
CA GLN A 331 -43.11 -27.58 22.36
C GLN A 331 -42.02 -26.56 21.96
N HIS A 332 -41.21 -26.86 20.95
CA HIS A 332 -40.23 -25.94 20.38
C HIS A 332 -40.48 -25.83 18.86
N GLY A 333 -40.55 -24.60 18.33
CA GLY A 333 -40.83 -24.34 16.91
C GLY A 333 -39.93 -25.11 15.94
N CYS A 334 -40.30 -25.13 14.65
CA CYS A 334 -39.57 -25.92 13.67
C CYS A 334 -38.11 -25.47 13.51
N VAL A 335 -37.20 -26.41 13.26
CA VAL A 335 -35.78 -26.13 12.96
C VAL A 335 -35.42 -26.73 11.61
N SER A 336 -34.82 -25.94 10.70
CA SER A 336 -34.37 -26.45 9.41
C SER A 336 -33.08 -27.27 9.51
N THR A 337 -32.98 -28.35 8.74
CA THR A 337 -31.75 -29.14 8.60
C THR A 337 -30.95 -28.70 7.37
N LEU A 338 -29.67 -28.34 7.58
CA LEU A 338 -28.76 -27.85 6.52
C LEU A 338 -28.03 -28.99 5.77
N VAL A 339 -28.17 -30.24 6.22
CA VAL A 339 -27.60 -31.46 5.62
C VAL A 339 -28.73 -32.51 5.59
N PRO A 340 -28.95 -33.22 4.46
CA PRO A 340 -29.93 -34.29 4.42
C PRO A 340 -29.43 -35.44 5.32
N ASP A 341 -30.07 -35.60 6.46
CA ASP A 341 -29.85 -36.70 7.39
C ASP A 341 -30.33 -38.01 6.73
N VAL A 342 -29.62 -39.12 6.96
CA VAL A 342 -29.97 -40.42 6.33
C VAL A 342 -31.35 -40.88 6.80
N ASP A 343 -31.76 -40.48 8.00
CA ASP A 343 -33.08 -40.75 8.59
C ASP A 343 -34.21 -39.85 8.06
N LEU A 344 -33.91 -38.69 7.47
CA LEU A 344 -34.91 -37.77 6.91
C LEU A 344 -35.32 -38.10 5.47
N GLN A 345 -34.72 -39.12 4.82
CA GLN A 345 -35.21 -39.62 3.53
C GLN A 345 -36.60 -40.25 3.62
N ASN A 346 -37.07 -40.59 4.84
CA ASN A 346 -38.40 -41.13 5.10
C ASN A 346 -39.39 -40.15 5.74
N SER A 347 -39.00 -38.89 6.00
CA SER A 347 -39.96 -37.87 6.47
C SER A 347 -40.19 -36.80 5.40
N ASN A 348 -41.43 -36.71 4.91
CA ASN A 348 -41.87 -35.64 4.01
C ASN A 348 -42.16 -34.31 4.77
N ASP A 349 -41.62 -34.13 5.97
CA ASP A 349 -41.88 -32.95 6.79
C ASP A 349 -41.05 -31.77 6.26
N THR A 350 -41.72 -30.98 5.42
CA THR A 350 -41.22 -29.71 4.91
C THR A 350 -41.80 -28.57 5.74
N CYS A 351 -41.00 -27.52 5.92
CA CYS A 351 -41.47 -26.32 6.61
C CYS A 351 -40.99 -25.07 5.88
N LEU A 352 -41.67 -23.95 6.16
CA LEU A 352 -41.35 -22.65 5.59
C LEU A 352 -40.49 -21.86 6.56
N CYS A 353 -39.37 -21.37 6.04
CA CYS A 353 -38.35 -20.67 6.80
C CYS A 353 -38.03 -19.32 6.19
N PHE A 354 -37.57 -18.40 7.05
CA PHE A 354 -36.92 -17.19 6.61
C PHE A 354 -35.47 -17.49 6.19
N TYR A 355 -35.11 -17.18 4.94
CA TYR A 355 -33.76 -17.25 4.42
C TYR A 355 -33.17 -15.85 4.25
N ASN A 356 -32.07 -15.59 4.93
CA ASN A 356 -31.34 -14.34 4.79
C ASN A 356 -30.23 -14.48 3.75
N GLN A 357 -30.39 -13.82 2.61
CA GLN A 357 -29.42 -13.89 1.52
C GLN A 357 -28.03 -13.33 1.87
N LYS A 358 -27.90 -12.46 2.89
CA LYS A 358 -26.61 -11.83 3.24
C LYS A 358 -25.67 -12.72 4.05
N ASN A 359 -26.24 -13.59 4.88
CA ASN A 359 -25.48 -14.44 5.80
C ASN A 359 -25.83 -15.94 5.66
N GLU A 360 -26.66 -16.29 4.68
CA GLU A 360 -27.10 -17.65 4.34
C GLU A 360 -27.78 -18.42 5.49
N GLN A 361 -28.30 -17.71 6.49
CA GLN A 361 -29.01 -18.31 7.61
C GLN A 361 -30.47 -18.64 7.25
N VAL A 362 -30.94 -19.80 7.72
CA VAL A 362 -32.32 -20.29 7.57
C VAL A 362 -32.93 -20.42 8.97
N TRP A 363 -33.58 -19.35 9.44
CA TRP A 363 -34.24 -19.28 10.76
C TRP A 363 -35.02 -17.96 10.88
N PRO A 364 -36.16 -17.89 11.59
CA PRO A 364 -36.93 -18.99 12.19
C PRO A 364 -37.75 -19.76 11.17
N CYS A 365 -38.21 -20.95 11.56
CA CYS A 365 -38.92 -21.88 10.71
C CYS A 365 -40.24 -22.28 11.38
N TYR A 366 -41.31 -22.41 10.58
CA TYR A 366 -42.65 -22.73 11.07
C TYR A 366 -43.36 -23.68 10.10
N LYS A 367 -44.39 -24.38 10.58
CA LYS A 367 -45.19 -25.27 9.73
C LYS A 367 -45.91 -24.45 8.68
N GLU A 368 -46.12 -25.01 7.48
CA GLU A 368 -46.80 -24.30 6.39
C GLU A 368 -48.18 -23.76 6.79
N THR A 369 -48.92 -24.49 7.63
CA THR A 369 -50.22 -24.07 8.18
C THR A 369 -50.16 -22.81 9.06
N GLU A 370 -48.98 -22.42 9.51
CA GLU A 370 -48.76 -21.22 10.33
C GLU A 370 -48.37 -20.00 9.48
N TRP A 371 -48.28 -20.17 8.15
CA TRP A 371 -48.07 -19.11 7.19
C TRP A 371 -49.35 -18.79 6.42
N GLU A 372 -49.62 -17.50 6.23
CA GLU A 372 -50.79 -17.04 5.47
C GLU A 372 -50.41 -16.00 4.43
N GLU A 373 -50.96 -16.13 3.22
CA GLU A 373 -50.88 -15.07 2.21
C GLU A 373 -51.77 -13.89 2.60
N ARG A 374 -51.16 -12.72 2.80
CA ARG A 374 -51.86 -11.49 3.20
C ARG A 374 -51.43 -10.32 2.32
N LYS A 375 -52.31 -9.30 2.24
CA LYS A 375 -52.05 -8.06 1.51
C LYS A 375 -51.46 -7.01 2.43
N CYS A 376 -50.27 -6.53 2.07
CA CYS A 376 -49.47 -5.61 2.86
C CYS A 376 -49.54 -4.16 2.36
N SER A 377 -49.49 -3.21 3.30
CA SER A 377 -49.58 -1.78 3.02
C SER A 377 -48.23 -1.13 2.66
N ARG A 378 -47.11 -1.64 3.20
CA ARG A 378 -45.71 -1.26 2.90
C ARG A 378 -44.79 -2.47 3.11
N CYS A 379 -43.66 -2.53 2.41
CA CYS A 379 -42.64 -3.59 2.54
C CYS A 379 -41.23 -2.98 2.44
N ASN A 380 -40.38 -3.16 3.46
CA ASN A 380 -38.96 -2.79 3.43
C ASN A 380 -38.07 -3.96 2.97
N THR A 381 -36.81 -3.68 2.60
CA THR A 381 -35.79 -4.67 2.15
C THR A 381 -35.35 -5.66 3.24
N LEU A 382 -35.76 -5.44 4.49
CA LEU A 382 -35.54 -6.35 5.63
C LEU A 382 -36.73 -7.28 5.91
N GLY A 383 -37.79 -7.26 5.09
CA GLY A 383 -38.96 -8.11 5.30
C GLY A 383 -39.90 -7.63 6.41
N ASP A 384 -39.83 -6.36 6.81
CA ASP A 384 -40.83 -5.77 7.69
C ASP A 384 -42.03 -5.29 6.86
N CYS A 385 -43.09 -6.11 6.86
CA CYS A 385 -44.43 -5.63 6.55
C CYS A 385 -45.26 -5.58 7.84
N VAL A 386 -45.73 -4.39 8.21
CA VAL A 386 -46.73 -4.22 9.26
C VAL A 386 -48.12 -4.31 8.62
N TYR A 387 -48.88 -5.35 8.96
CA TYR A 387 -50.28 -5.46 8.56
C TYR A 387 -51.19 -4.73 9.58
N THR A 388 -52.27 -4.12 9.08
CA THR A 388 -53.34 -3.52 9.89
C THR A 388 -54.67 -4.06 9.40
N ASP A 389 -55.63 -4.27 10.30
CA ASP A 389 -56.92 -4.93 9.98
C ASP A 389 -57.81 -4.13 8.99
N LYS A 390 -57.42 -2.90 8.62
CA LYS A 390 -58.14 -2.05 7.64
C LYS A 390 -57.16 -1.29 6.71
N PRO A 391 -56.75 -1.86 5.58
CA PRO A 391 -55.77 -1.22 4.69
C PRO A 391 -56.37 -0.11 3.82
N LYS A 392 -55.74 1.07 3.81
CA LYS A 392 -55.96 2.11 2.79
C LYS A 392 -54.89 1.99 1.70
N LYS A 393 -55.30 1.46 0.54
CA LYS A 393 -54.79 1.74 -0.83
C LYS A 393 -53.43 1.22 -1.33
N GLN A 394 -52.80 0.18 -0.77
CA GLN A 394 -51.80 -0.62 -1.54
C GLN A 394 -51.93 -2.12 -1.23
N ASN A 395 -51.92 -2.96 -2.28
CA ASN A 395 -52.17 -4.40 -2.23
C ASN A 395 -50.92 -5.17 -2.68
N ILE A 396 -49.87 -5.22 -1.86
CA ILE A 396 -48.68 -6.06 -2.12
C ILE A 396 -48.97 -7.47 -1.59
N SER A 397 -48.78 -8.51 -2.41
CA SER A 397 -48.90 -9.91 -1.95
C SER A 397 -47.68 -10.30 -1.10
N CYS A 398 -47.93 -10.74 0.13
CA CYS A 398 -46.92 -11.17 1.07
C CYS A 398 -47.30 -12.50 1.73
N LEU A 399 -46.29 -13.29 2.12
CA LEU A 399 -46.45 -14.51 2.91
C LEU A 399 -46.02 -14.22 4.35
N CYS A 400 -46.93 -14.41 5.31
CA CYS A 400 -46.77 -13.98 6.69
C CYS A 400 -46.73 -15.15 7.67
N ALA A 401 -45.71 -15.24 8.53
CA ALA A 401 -45.67 -16.17 9.65
C ALA A 401 -46.52 -15.64 10.81
N THR A 402 -47.65 -16.30 11.08
CA THR A 402 -48.61 -15.89 12.11
C THR A 402 -48.07 -15.83 13.54
N PRO A 403 -47.15 -16.72 14.00
CA PRO A 403 -46.68 -16.71 15.39
C PRO A 403 -45.86 -15.47 15.75
N ILE A 404 -45.12 -14.90 14.79
CA ILE A 404 -44.22 -13.76 15.01
C ILE A 404 -44.63 -12.49 14.25
N LYS A 405 -45.73 -12.55 13.48
CA LYS A 405 -46.28 -11.43 12.71
C LYS A 405 -45.28 -10.79 11.71
N MET A 406 -44.34 -11.58 11.18
CA MET A 406 -43.38 -11.15 10.16
C MET A 406 -43.80 -11.66 8.78
N CYS A 407 -43.56 -10.88 7.71
CA CYS A 407 -43.98 -11.26 6.36
C CYS A 407 -42.93 -10.98 5.29
N VAL A 408 -42.78 -11.88 4.33
CA VAL A 408 -41.93 -11.68 3.15
C VAL A 408 -42.77 -11.42 1.89
N ARG A 409 -42.20 -10.69 0.93
CA ARG A 409 -42.87 -10.40 -0.34
C ARG A 409 -42.84 -11.60 -1.27
N ILE A 410 -43.96 -11.86 -1.96
CA ILE A 410 -44.08 -12.91 -2.99
C ILE A 410 -44.69 -12.34 -4.27
N ASP A 411 -44.41 -12.94 -5.42
CA ASP A 411 -45.03 -12.56 -6.70
C ASP A 411 -46.56 -12.82 -6.64
N PRO A 412 -47.43 -11.97 -7.21
CA PRO A 412 -48.87 -12.20 -7.23
C PRO A 412 -49.22 -13.44 -8.08
N PRO A 413 -50.29 -14.18 -7.75
CA PRO A 413 -50.69 -15.37 -8.52
C PRO A 413 -51.06 -14.98 -9.96
N GLN A 414 -50.46 -15.64 -10.94
CA GLN A 414 -50.82 -15.49 -12.36
C GLN A 414 -52.04 -16.37 -12.68
N LYS A 415 -52.82 -16.02 -13.70
CA LYS A 415 -54.17 -16.58 -13.98
C LYS A 415 -54.28 -18.12 -14.05
N ASN A 416 -53.18 -18.86 -14.20
CA ASN A 416 -53.18 -20.31 -14.33
C ASN A 416 -52.32 -21.07 -13.28
N ASP A 417 -51.60 -20.40 -12.38
CA ASP A 417 -50.81 -21.05 -11.32
C ASP A 417 -51.43 -20.75 -9.96
N THR A 418 -52.07 -21.76 -9.36
CA THR A 418 -52.71 -21.67 -8.04
C THR A 418 -51.89 -22.29 -6.91
N SER A 419 -50.67 -22.78 -7.19
CA SER A 419 -49.81 -23.49 -6.23
C SER A 419 -48.75 -22.58 -5.60
N LEU A 420 -48.62 -22.59 -4.27
CA LEU A 420 -47.60 -21.85 -3.51
C LEU A 420 -46.18 -22.36 -3.82
N ASP A 421 -46.04 -23.65 -4.16
CA ASP A 421 -44.77 -24.34 -4.44
C ASP A 421 -44.00 -23.78 -5.65
N GLU A 422 -44.68 -23.15 -6.60
CA GLU A 422 -44.07 -22.60 -7.81
C GLU A 422 -43.64 -21.14 -7.65
N ARG A 423 -44.06 -20.49 -6.56
CA ARG A 423 -43.80 -19.07 -6.24
C ARG A 423 -42.78 -18.90 -5.10
N VAL A 424 -42.43 -19.97 -4.39
CA VAL A 424 -41.50 -19.98 -3.25
C VAL A 424 -40.27 -20.86 -3.57
N VAL A 425 -39.09 -20.41 -3.17
CA VAL A 425 -37.83 -21.09 -3.48
C VAL A 425 -37.63 -22.32 -2.57
N LYS A 426 -37.14 -23.43 -3.12
CA LYS A 426 -36.73 -24.61 -2.34
C LYS A 426 -35.25 -24.51 -1.97
N PHE A 427 -34.93 -24.60 -0.68
CA PHE A 427 -33.58 -24.34 -0.18
C PHE A 427 -32.52 -25.32 -0.73
N TRP A 428 -32.89 -26.59 -0.95
CA TRP A 428 -32.01 -27.59 -1.54
C TRP A 428 -31.67 -27.35 -3.02
N ASP A 429 -32.36 -26.42 -3.70
CA ASP A 429 -31.97 -25.95 -5.04
C ASP A 429 -30.89 -24.85 -5.01
N ILE A 430 -30.55 -24.31 -3.82
CA ILE A 430 -29.61 -23.18 -3.63
C ILE A 430 -28.15 -23.67 -3.41
N GLN A 431 -27.89 -24.96 -3.11
CA GLN A 431 -26.55 -25.49 -2.83
C GLN A 431 -25.87 -26.22 -4.02
N PRO A 432 -24.52 -26.18 -4.14
CA PRO A 432 -23.75 -25.14 -4.81
C PRO A 432 -23.26 -25.60 -6.19
N SER A 433 -23.45 -24.76 -7.22
CA SER A 433 -22.57 -24.81 -8.39
C SER A 433 -21.14 -24.48 -7.96
N THR A 434 -20.16 -25.19 -8.51
CA THR A 434 -18.70 -25.08 -8.27
C THR A 434 -18.05 -23.76 -8.71
N THR A 435 -18.76 -22.64 -8.62
CA THR A 435 -18.24 -21.29 -8.82
C THR A 435 -18.32 -20.55 -7.49
N MET A 436 -17.16 -20.24 -6.91
CA MET A 436 -17.06 -19.45 -5.68
C MET A 436 -17.93 -18.20 -5.80
N SER A 437 -18.67 -17.86 -4.73
CA SER A 437 -19.53 -16.68 -4.75
C SER A 437 -18.71 -15.41 -5.08
N PRO A 438 -19.29 -14.43 -5.79
CA PRO A 438 -18.58 -13.19 -6.15
C PRO A 438 -17.96 -12.48 -4.94
N ILE A 439 -18.57 -12.62 -3.77
CA ILE A 439 -18.10 -12.03 -2.50
C ILE A 439 -16.84 -12.74 -2.00
N VAL A 440 -16.81 -14.08 -2.03
CA VAL A 440 -15.63 -14.84 -1.61
C VAL A 440 -14.49 -14.65 -2.60
N LYS A 441 -14.79 -14.60 -3.91
CA LYS A 441 -13.79 -14.30 -4.94
C LYS A 441 -13.17 -12.91 -4.76
N LYS A 442 -13.98 -11.89 -4.51
CA LYS A 442 -13.51 -10.51 -4.26
C LYS A 442 -12.66 -10.41 -3.00
N LYS A 443 -13.01 -11.16 -1.94
CA LYS A 443 -12.22 -11.24 -0.71
C LYS A 443 -10.85 -11.89 -0.97
N GLU A 444 -10.82 -13.00 -1.71
CA GLU A 444 -9.57 -13.69 -2.04
C GLU A 444 -8.67 -12.84 -2.95
N GLU A 445 -9.25 -12.11 -3.91
CA GLU A 445 -8.52 -11.15 -4.76
C GLU A 445 -7.93 -9.99 -3.95
N ARG A 446 -8.66 -9.47 -2.96
CA ARG A 446 -8.16 -8.45 -2.02
C ARG A 446 -7.03 -8.98 -1.14
N ASP A 447 -7.19 -10.17 -0.57
CA ASP A 447 -6.14 -10.79 0.27
C ASP A 447 -4.86 -11.06 -0.54
N LYS A 448 -4.99 -11.38 -1.83
CA LYS A 448 -3.87 -11.46 -2.79
C LYS A 448 -3.26 -10.08 -3.06
N ALA A 449 -4.06 -9.03 -3.25
CA ALA A 449 -3.60 -7.67 -3.50
C ALA A 449 -2.79 -7.09 -2.33
N TYR A 450 -3.12 -7.46 -1.08
CA TYR A 450 -2.34 -7.09 0.10
C TYR A 450 -0.98 -7.78 0.19
N GLY A 451 -0.83 -8.94 -0.46
CA GLY A 451 0.48 -9.57 -0.67
C GLY A 451 1.15 -10.13 0.59
N TYR A 452 0.41 -10.45 1.65
CA TYR A 452 0.97 -11.08 2.87
C TYR A 452 1.36 -12.55 2.68
N THR A 453 0.91 -13.21 1.62
CA THR A 453 1.18 -14.62 1.34
C THR A 453 2.69 -14.90 1.24
N GLY A 454 3.19 -15.84 2.06
CA GLY A 454 4.59 -16.27 2.05
C GLY A 454 5.57 -15.36 2.79
N VAL A 455 5.09 -14.30 3.46
CA VAL A 455 5.94 -13.44 4.31
C VAL A 455 5.75 -13.83 5.77
N LYS A 456 6.85 -14.16 6.45
CA LYS A 456 6.87 -14.50 7.89
C LYS A 456 7.57 -13.45 8.75
N ASP A 457 8.46 -12.66 8.16
CA ASP A 457 9.21 -11.65 8.90
C ASP A 457 8.29 -10.48 9.30
N ARG A 458 8.28 -10.16 10.61
CA ARG A 458 7.45 -9.08 11.17
C ARG A 458 7.80 -7.72 10.58
N ILE A 459 9.08 -7.46 10.28
CA ILE A 459 9.52 -6.19 9.70
C ILE A 459 8.96 -6.05 8.27
N ALA A 460 9.12 -7.10 7.45
CA ALA A 460 8.53 -7.13 6.11
C ALA A 460 6.98 -7.06 6.12
N LEU A 461 6.31 -7.68 7.10
CA LEU A 461 4.85 -7.58 7.25
C LEU A 461 4.41 -6.14 7.56
N ARG A 462 5.11 -5.45 8.47
CA ARG A 462 4.86 -4.05 8.81
C ARG A 462 5.04 -3.12 7.61
N ALA A 463 6.15 -3.26 6.88
CA ALA A 463 6.40 -2.46 5.68
C ALA A 463 5.29 -2.62 4.64
N LYS A 464 4.81 -3.86 4.40
CA LYS A 464 3.67 -4.12 3.51
C LYS A 464 2.36 -3.55 4.04
N ALA A 465 2.13 -3.60 5.34
CA ALA A 465 0.93 -3.04 5.93
C ALA A 465 0.89 -1.51 5.85
N MET A 466 2.02 -0.84 6.10
CA MET A 466 2.15 0.60 5.86
C MET A 466 1.84 0.93 4.41
N GLU A 467 2.41 0.19 3.45
CA GLU A 467 2.10 0.36 2.02
C GLU A 467 0.59 0.20 1.74
N ASN A 468 -0.05 -0.88 2.23
CA ASN A 468 -1.47 -1.11 2.03
C ASN A 468 -2.35 0.02 2.63
N ILE A 469 -1.95 0.60 3.76
CA ILE A 469 -2.64 1.76 4.36
C ILE A 469 -2.51 2.99 3.46
N ILE A 470 -1.33 3.27 2.89
CA ILE A 470 -1.12 4.40 1.97
C ILE A 470 -2.06 4.29 0.77
N PHE A 471 -2.15 3.11 0.15
CA PHE A 471 -3.09 2.86 -0.94
C PHE A 471 -4.56 3.04 -0.48
N ALA A 472 -4.89 2.61 0.74
CA ALA A 472 -6.26 2.70 1.26
C ALA A 472 -6.69 4.13 1.54
N VAL A 473 -5.75 4.97 1.99
CA VAL A 473 -5.99 6.39 2.23
C VAL A 473 -6.11 7.17 0.93
N ASP A 474 -5.35 6.82 -0.11
CA ASP A 474 -5.44 7.46 -1.43
C ASP A 474 -6.84 7.33 -2.06
N ALA A 475 -7.52 6.20 -1.80
CA ALA A 475 -8.90 5.98 -2.24
C ALA A 475 -9.96 6.86 -1.52
N LEU A 476 -9.58 7.59 -0.46
CA LEU A 476 -10.46 8.46 0.30
C LEU A 476 -10.57 9.86 -0.30
N THR A 477 -11.66 10.55 0.02
CA THR A 477 -11.80 11.98 -0.28
C THR A 477 -10.87 12.83 0.60
N GLU A 478 -10.45 14.00 0.12
CA GLU A 478 -9.59 14.91 0.90
C GLU A 478 -10.18 15.24 2.28
N SER A 479 -11.50 15.45 2.40
CA SER A 479 -12.14 15.67 3.70
C SER A 479 -12.01 14.48 4.65
N GLN A 480 -12.12 13.25 4.14
CA GLN A 480 -11.95 12.04 4.96
C GLN A 480 -10.49 11.87 5.41
N LYS A 481 -9.52 12.21 4.55
CA LYS A 481 -8.10 12.19 4.92
C LYS A 481 -7.82 13.12 6.09
N TRP A 482 -8.32 14.36 6.03
CA TRP A 482 -8.15 15.33 7.13
C TRP A 482 -8.87 14.91 8.42
N GLN A 483 -10.02 14.23 8.35
CA GLN A 483 -10.74 13.75 9.53
C GLN A 483 -9.96 12.73 10.38
N ILE A 484 -9.17 11.87 9.73
CA ILE A 484 -8.36 10.84 10.42
C ILE A 484 -6.96 11.34 10.80
N SER A 485 -6.55 12.49 10.28
CA SER A 485 -5.25 13.12 10.54
C SER A 485 -5.22 13.94 11.84
N TYR A 486 -4.02 14.41 12.20
CA TYR A 486 -3.80 15.29 13.34
C TYR A 486 -4.05 16.75 12.97
N ASN A 487 -4.63 17.50 13.91
CA ASN A 487 -4.78 18.95 13.78
C ASN A 487 -3.52 19.68 14.28
N LYS A 488 -3.25 20.88 13.74
CA LYS A 488 -2.13 21.76 14.17
C LYS A 488 -2.06 21.95 15.69
N SER A 489 -3.18 22.32 16.30
CA SER A 489 -3.26 22.63 17.74
C SER A 489 -3.14 21.41 18.64
N ASP A 490 -3.45 20.22 18.13
CA ASP A 490 -3.35 18.97 18.91
C ASP A 490 -1.89 18.48 18.94
N PHE A 491 -1.13 18.82 17.90
CA PHE A 491 0.25 18.35 17.69
C PHE A 491 1.30 19.36 18.17
N ILE A 492 1.09 20.66 17.91
CA ILE A 492 2.02 21.74 18.29
C ILE A 492 1.42 22.47 19.49
N MET A 493 1.94 22.18 20.68
CA MET A 493 1.43 22.71 21.94
C MET A 493 1.98 24.11 22.24
N LYS A 494 3.27 24.31 22.02
CA LYS A 494 3.93 25.62 22.19
C LYS A 494 4.91 25.89 21.06
N CYS A 495 5.05 27.16 20.70
CA CYS A 495 5.98 27.60 19.68
C CYS A 495 6.64 28.92 20.07
N SER A 496 7.95 29.01 19.86
CA SER A 496 8.70 30.26 19.97
C SER A 496 9.72 30.41 18.85
N PHE A 497 9.92 31.64 18.40
CA PHE A 497 10.94 32.03 17.43
C PHE A 497 11.54 33.38 17.85
N ASN A 498 12.87 33.54 17.79
CA ASN A 498 13.57 34.73 18.33
C ASN A 498 13.15 35.09 19.78
N GLY A 499 12.88 34.07 20.62
CA GLY A 499 12.41 34.26 22.00
C GLY A 499 11.00 34.84 22.16
N LYS A 500 10.25 35.01 21.06
CA LYS A 500 8.85 35.47 21.06
C LYS A 500 7.92 34.30 20.78
N GLU A 501 6.68 34.36 21.27
CA GLU A 501 5.67 33.33 21.00
C GLU A 501 5.22 33.43 19.53
N CYS A 502 5.13 32.29 18.85
CA CYS A 502 4.66 32.23 17.46
C CYS A 502 3.19 31.81 17.37
N ASN A 503 2.51 32.17 16.28
CA ASN A 503 1.10 31.85 16.08
C ASN A 503 0.92 30.53 15.32
N VAL A 504 0.67 29.45 16.05
CA VAL A 504 0.50 28.08 15.49
C VAL A 504 -0.53 28.00 14.36
N LYS A 505 -1.59 28.82 14.36
CA LYS A 505 -2.64 28.77 13.34
C LYS A 505 -2.22 29.41 12.02
N HIS A 506 -1.50 30.54 12.08
CA HIS A 506 -1.15 31.35 10.91
C HIS A 506 0.26 31.09 10.39
N ASP A 507 1.19 30.77 11.28
CA ASP A 507 2.62 30.67 10.95
C ASP A 507 3.00 29.33 10.32
N PHE A 508 2.13 28.32 10.45
CA PHE A 508 2.29 26.98 9.90
C PHE A 508 1.36 26.72 8.72
N VAL A 509 1.95 26.25 7.62
CA VAL A 509 1.22 25.71 6.46
C VAL A 509 1.02 24.22 6.66
N GLU A 510 -0.19 23.73 6.41
CA GLU A 510 -0.53 22.32 6.55
C GLU A 510 -0.61 21.64 5.18
N TYR A 511 -0.06 20.43 5.09
CA TYR A 511 -0.18 19.57 3.92
C TYR A 511 -0.24 18.10 4.34
N LEU A 512 -0.80 17.25 3.48
CA LEU A 512 -0.85 15.82 3.70
C LEU A 512 0.30 15.13 2.97
N ASP A 513 1.21 14.54 3.74
CA ASP A 513 2.22 13.62 3.24
C ASP A 513 1.63 12.20 3.15
N PRO A 514 1.81 11.48 2.04
CA PRO A 514 1.28 10.12 1.90
C PRO A 514 1.79 9.14 2.97
N THR A 515 3.02 9.33 3.45
CA THR A 515 3.68 8.42 4.42
C THR A 515 3.44 8.85 5.85
N TYR A 516 3.50 10.16 6.13
CA TYR A 516 3.43 10.72 7.50
C TYR A 516 2.13 11.45 7.84
N GLY A 517 1.14 11.45 6.94
CA GLY A 517 -0.15 12.10 7.18
C GLY A 517 -0.02 13.63 7.26
N ALA A 518 -0.71 14.26 8.20
CA ALA A 518 -0.65 15.72 8.34
C ALA A 518 0.73 16.21 8.82
N CYS A 519 1.35 17.02 7.98
CA CYS A 519 2.61 17.71 8.22
C CYS A 519 2.40 19.22 8.28
N PHE A 520 3.24 19.90 9.05
CA PHE A 520 3.15 21.34 9.29
C PHE A 520 4.48 22.02 9.03
N THR A 521 4.47 23.02 8.15
CA THR A 521 5.66 23.75 7.71
C THR A 521 5.67 25.16 8.28
N TYR A 522 6.64 25.47 9.13
CA TYR A 522 6.91 26.82 9.61
C TYR A 522 7.68 27.63 8.56
N GLY A 523 7.41 28.95 8.49
CA GLY A 523 8.21 29.91 7.71
C GLY A 523 7.82 30.07 6.24
N GLN A 524 7.02 29.17 5.67
CA GLN A 524 6.65 29.23 4.24
C GLN A 524 5.75 30.43 3.86
N LYS A 525 4.92 30.92 4.78
CA LYS A 525 4.02 32.08 4.57
C LYS A 525 4.53 33.40 5.15
N LEU A 526 5.55 33.37 6.00
CA LEU A 526 5.99 34.54 6.76
C LEU A 526 6.99 35.45 6.02
N GLY A 527 7.36 35.11 4.78
CA GLY A 527 8.31 35.90 3.99
C GLY A 527 9.73 35.82 4.56
N ASN A 528 10.48 36.92 4.48
CA ASN A 528 11.87 36.99 4.93
C ASN A 528 11.95 37.09 6.47
N ILE A 529 11.73 35.99 7.18
CA ILE A 529 12.08 35.92 8.61
C ILE A 529 13.58 35.68 8.73
N THR A 530 14.24 36.44 9.60
CA THR A 530 15.68 36.33 9.84
C THR A 530 15.95 36.15 11.34
N ASN A 531 17.10 35.55 11.66
CA ASN A 531 17.51 35.35 13.04
C ASN A 531 18.23 36.59 13.55
N GLU A 532 17.90 37.03 14.77
CA GLU A 532 18.61 38.15 15.40
C GLU A 532 20.03 37.75 15.83
N ARG A 533 20.22 36.49 16.27
CA ARG A 533 21.50 35.90 16.69
C ARG A 533 21.56 34.40 16.40
N SER A 534 22.76 33.83 16.44
CA SER A 534 22.97 32.37 16.43
C SER A 534 22.53 31.73 17.74
N GLY A 535 22.21 30.44 17.69
CA GLY A 535 21.99 29.59 18.87
C GLY A 535 20.51 29.30 19.19
N PRO A 536 20.25 28.30 20.08
CA PRO A 536 18.92 27.74 20.27
C PRO A 536 17.86 28.73 20.75
N ALA A 537 18.25 29.73 21.55
CA ALA A 537 17.32 30.72 22.11
C ALA A 537 16.70 31.65 21.04
N TYR A 538 17.41 31.85 19.93
CA TYR A 538 16.98 32.70 18.81
C TYR A 538 16.48 31.88 17.62
N GLY A 539 16.53 30.54 17.70
CA GLY A 539 15.98 29.65 16.70
C GLY A 539 14.47 29.42 16.84
N LEU A 540 13.97 28.48 16.06
CA LEU A 540 12.62 27.92 16.21
C LEU A 540 12.64 26.88 17.33
N ARG A 541 11.73 27.02 18.29
CA ARG A 541 11.63 26.15 19.45
C ARG A 541 10.18 25.70 19.61
N LEU A 542 9.97 24.39 19.63
CA LEU A 542 8.64 23.77 19.58
C LEU A 542 8.48 22.74 20.71
N GLU A 543 7.36 22.81 21.41
CA GLU A 543 6.89 21.73 22.27
C GLU A 543 5.78 21.00 21.52
N VAL A 544 6.06 19.76 21.12
CA VAL A 544 5.14 18.93 20.33
C VAL A 544 4.65 17.76 21.15
N PHE A 545 3.40 17.36 20.89
CA PHE A 545 2.72 16.30 21.60
C PHE A 545 2.26 15.22 20.62
N VAL A 546 2.69 13.98 20.88
CA VAL A 546 2.28 12.80 20.14
C VAL A 546 1.51 11.85 21.06
N ASN A 547 0.26 11.57 20.71
CA ASN A 547 -0.53 10.63 21.47
C ASN A 547 -0.18 9.19 21.07
N VAL A 548 0.76 8.57 21.79
CA VAL A 548 1.24 7.20 21.53
C VAL A 548 0.11 6.16 21.61
N THR A 549 -0.93 6.40 22.41
CA THR A 549 -2.07 5.46 22.50
C THR A 549 -2.92 5.41 21.23
N GLU A 550 -2.86 6.47 20.41
CA GLU A 550 -3.55 6.57 19.13
C GLU A 550 -2.68 6.10 17.95
N TYR A 551 -1.52 5.50 18.21
CA TYR A 551 -0.63 5.02 17.16
C TYR A 551 -1.21 3.81 16.45
N LEU A 552 -1.04 3.77 15.13
CA LEU A 552 -1.35 2.58 14.35
C LEU A 552 -0.39 1.45 14.74
N PRO A 553 -0.84 0.19 14.75
CA PRO A 553 0.01 -0.97 15.07
C PRO A 553 1.15 -1.18 14.06
N THR A 554 1.09 -0.50 12.91
CA THR A 554 2.13 -0.48 11.89
C THR A 554 3.25 0.53 12.17
N THR A 555 3.03 1.50 13.07
CA THR A 555 3.99 2.57 13.37
C THR A 555 5.09 2.04 14.30
N GLU A 556 6.35 2.08 13.85
CA GLU A 556 7.46 1.44 14.58
C GLU A 556 8.06 2.27 15.71
N ALA A 557 8.07 3.61 15.56
CA ALA A 557 8.75 4.51 16.49
C ALA A 557 7.85 5.69 16.88
N ALA A 558 7.93 6.08 18.15
CA ALA A 558 7.29 7.27 18.68
C ALA A 558 8.20 8.50 18.56
N GLY A 559 7.61 9.62 18.13
CA GLY A 559 8.35 10.86 17.91
C GLY A 559 7.84 11.64 16.70
N VAL A 560 8.67 12.60 16.29
CA VAL A 560 8.38 13.55 15.22
C VAL A 560 9.45 13.45 14.14
N ARG A 561 9.00 13.51 12.89
CA ARG A 561 9.87 13.59 11.71
C ARG A 561 10.03 15.05 11.32
N LEU A 562 11.26 15.53 11.16
CA LEU A 562 11.59 16.93 10.87
C LEU A 562 12.42 17.05 9.59
N THR A 563 12.07 17.98 8.70
CA THR A 563 12.88 18.35 7.54
C THR A 563 13.16 19.85 7.50
N VAL A 564 14.39 20.21 7.16
CA VAL A 564 14.82 21.59 6.91
C VAL A 564 15.04 21.74 5.42
N HIS A 565 14.39 22.71 4.80
CA HIS A 565 14.44 22.91 3.35
C HIS A 565 14.24 24.38 2.97
N ALA A 566 14.55 24.72 1.71
CA ALA A 566 14.26 26.05 1.18
C ALA A 566 12.75 26.30 1.14
N THR A 567 12.33 27.57 1.28
CA THR A 567 10.91 27.94 1.46
C THR A 567 9.99 27.56 0.30
N ASP A 568 10.54 27.50 -0.92
CA ASP A 568 9.87 27.19 -2.19
C ASP A 568 10.05 25.72 -2.62
N GLU A 569 10.85 24.95 -1.88
CA GLU A 569 11.10 23.53 -2.15
C GLU A 569 9.99 22.62 -1.58
N GLN A 570 9.77 21.47 -2.21
CA GLN A 570 8.93 20.41 -1.67
C GLN A 570 9.66 19.68 -0.53
N PRO A 571 9.09 19.60 0.69
CA PRO A 571 9.64 18.74 1.74
C PRO A 571 9.51 17.26 1.37
N PHE A 572 10.57 16.49 1.64
CA PHE A 572 10.58 15.02 1.54
C PHE A 572 10.98 14.39 2.88
N PRO A 573 10.04 14.23 3.83
CA PRO A 573 10.32 13.71 5.17
C PRO A 573 10.83 12.26 5.20
N ASP A 574 10.50 11.47 4.18
CA ASP A 574 10.95 10.09 4.06
C ASP A 574 12.44 9.99 3.72
N THR A 575 12.94 10.81 2.79
CA THR A 575 14.35 10.77 2.35
C THR A 575 15.28 11.72 3.12
N LEU A 576 14.83 12.95 3.40
CA LEU A 576 15.65 14.01 3.99
C LEU A 576 15.32 14.31 5.46
N GLY A 577 14.41 13.53 6.06
CA GLY A 577 13.94 13.75 7.42
C GLY A 577 14.90 13.29 8.52
N PHE A 578 14.89 14.03 9.62
CA PHE A 578 15.52 13.69 10.89
C PHE A 578 14.46 13.29 11.92
N SER A 579 14.83 12.41 12.84
CA SER A 579 13.92 11.88 13.86
C SER A 579 14.16 12.58 15.20
N ALA A 580 13.10 13.16 15.78
CA ALA A 580 13.08 13.71 17.13
C ALA A 580 12.26 12.79 18.05
N PRO A 581 12.89 12.00 18.96
CA PRO A 581 12.18 11.09 19.85
C PRO A 581 11.39 11.83 20.95
N THR A 582 10.42 11.14 21.55
CA THR A 582 9.73 11.64 22.74
C THR A 582 10.60 11.57 24.00
N GLY A 583 10.41 12.50 24.93
CA GLY A 583 11.16 12.59 26.19
C GLY A 583 12.55 13.18 26.07
N PHE A 584 12.85 13.86 24.96
CA PHE A 584 14.11 14.55 24.72
C PHE A 584 13.89 15.98 24.21
N VAL A 585 14.85 16.86 24.51
CA VAL A 585 15.12 18.04 23.69
C VAL A 585 16.02 17.61 22.55
N SER A 586 15.50 17.65 21.33
CA SER A 586 16.23 17.42 20.09
C SER A 586 16.65 18.76 19.50
N SER A 587 17.95 19.02 19.50
CA SER A 587 18.56 20.26 19.05
C SER A 587 19.23 20.04 17.68
N PHE A 588 18.75 20.75 16.68
CA PHE A 588 19.18 20.71 15.28
C PHE A 588 19.91 22.01 14.93
N GLY A 589 21.24 21.96 14.96
CA GLY A 589 22.09 23.06 14.49
C GLY A 589 22.16 23.05 12.97
N ILE A 590 21.89 24.17 12.31
CA ILE A 590 21.88 24.27 10.85
C ILE A 590 23.00 25.19 10.33
N LYS A 591 23.56 24.84 9.16
CA LYS A 591 24.44 25.71 8.36
C LYS A 591 23.94 25.76 6.93
N LEU A 592 23.92 26.95 6.35
CA LEU A 592 23.52 27.17 4.96
C LEU A 592 24.74 27.06 4.03
N LYS A 593 24.58 26.29 2.96
CA LYS A 593 25.50 26.22 1.82
C LYS A 593 24.74 26.57 0.55
N SER A 594 25.05 27.73 -0.04
CA SER A 594 24.49 28.17 -1.32
C SER A 594 25.39 27.67 -2.45
N MET A 595 24.84 26.86 -3.36
CA MET A 595 25.55 26.32 -4.51
C MET A 595 25.07 26.97 -5.80
N VAL A 596 26.00 27.56 -6.55
CA VAL A 596 25.77 28.14 -7.87
C VAL A 596 26.66 27.43 -8.87
N ARG A 597 26.04 26.67 -9.77
CA ARG A 597 26.67 25.82 -10.78
C ARG A 597 26.57 26.41 -12.17
N LEU A 598 27.54 26.11 -13.02
CA LEU A 598 27.52 26.55 -14.41
C LEU A 598 26.66 25.63 -15.29
N PRO A 599 25.86 26.19 -16.22
CA PRO A 599 25.13 25.40 -17.20
C PRO A 599 26.07 24.83 -18.29
N ALA A 600 25.51 24.02 -19.18
CA ALA A 600 26.21 23.61 -20.40
C ALA A 600 26.68 24.86 -21.19
N PRO A 601 27.90 24.85 -21.75
CA PRO A 601 28.80 23.70 -21.97
C PRO A 601 29.81 23.38 -20.85
N TYR A 602 29.85 24.17 -19.76
CA TYR A 602 30.83 24.00 -18.67
C TYR A 602 30.38 22.99 -17.61
N GLY A 603 29.09 23.01 -17.27
CA GLY A 603 28.47 22.06 -16.35
C GLY A 603 27.18 21.47 -16.92
N ASP A 604 26.48 20.68 -16.11
CA ASP A 604 25.27 19.97 -16.51
C ASP A 604 24.20 20.17 -15.44
N CYS A 605 23.74 21.42 -15.31
CA CYS A 605 22.71 21.84 -14.37
C CYS A 605 21.48 22.42 -15.08
N VAL A 606 20.33 22.39 -14.39
CA VAL A 606 19.06 22.91 -14.91
C VAL A 606 18.84 24.35 -14.43
N LYS A 607 18.72 25.32 -15.36
CA LYS A 607 18.51 26.74 -15.03
C LYS A 607 17.08 27.09 -14.64
N GLU A 608 16.10 26.62 -15.40
CA GLU A 608 14.68 26.97 -15.19
C GLU A 608 13.83 25.81 -14.65
N GLY A 609 14.46 24.66 -14.44
CA GLY A 609 14.04 23.56 -13.55
C GLY A 609 12.79 22.76 -13.94
N LYS A 610 11.73 23.40 -14.44
CA LYS A 610 10.42 22.75 -14.53
C LYS A 610 10.20 22.20 -15.93
N THR A 611 10.41 20.90 -16.08
CA THR A 611 9.87 20.16 -17.22
C THR A 611 8.36 20.00 -17.08
N GLU A 612 7.62 19.87 -18.19
CA GLU A 612 6.18 19.58 -18.17
C GLU A 612 5.82 18.29 -17.42
N ASP A 613 6.81 17.41 -17.21
CA ASP A 613 6.66 16.14 -16.52
C ASP A 613 6.79 16.23 -15.00
N PHE A 614 7.17 17.39 -14.45
CA PHE A 614 7.39 17.57 -13.02
C PHE A 614 6.07 17.58 -12.23
N ILE A 615 5.86 16.59 -11.35
CA ILE A 615 4.58 16.40 -10.66
C ILE A 615 4.33 17.41 -9.52
N TYR A 616 5.38 18.07 -9.01
CA TYR A 616 5.28 19.08 -7.94
C TYR A 616 5.22 20.50 -8.52
N THR A 617 4.24 20.77 -9.39
CA THR A 617 4.17 21.99 -10.23
C THR A 617 4.30 23.31 -9.46
N GLN A 618 3.76 23.37 -8.24
CA GLN A 618 3.77 24.56 -7.37
C GLN A 618 5.10 24.78 -6.61
N LYS A 619 6.06 23.85 -6.70
CA LYS A 619 7.34 23.90 -5.96
C LYS A 619 8.52 24.12 -6.89
N ALA A 620 9.65 24.56 -6.34
CA ALA A 620 10.90 24.66 -7.07
C ALA A 620 11.40 23.29 -7.53
N TYR A 621 12.19 23.27 -8.60
CA TYR A 621 12.78 22.03 -9.09
C TYR A 621 13.85 21.53 -8.11
N ASN A 622 13.78 20.24 -7.81
CA ASN A 622 14.82 19.53 -7.10
C ASN A 622 15.04 18.13 -7.71
N THR A 623 16.20 17.56 -7.41
CA THR A 623 16.62 16.27 -7.98
C THR A 623 15.71 15.14 -7.54
N GLU A 624 15.32 15.11 -6.27
CA GLU A 624 14.42 14.09 -5.71
C GLU A 624 13.03 14.15 -6.35
N GLY A 625 12.47 15.35 -6.51
CA GLY A 625 11.19 15.54 -7.20
C GLY A 625 11.25 15.13 -8.66
N CYS A 626 12.37 15.36 -9.36
CA CYS A 626 12.58 14.91 -10.73
C CYS A 626 12.57 13.38 -10.83
N GLN A 627 13.27 12.69 -9.95
CA GLN A 627 13.33 11.22 -9.96
C GLN A 627 11.94 10.62 -9.70
N ARG A 628 11.22 11.13 -8.68
CA ARG A 628 9.84 10.71 -8.40
C ARG A 628 8.90 10.98 -9.57
N SER A 629 9.04 12.14 -10.23
CA SER A 629 8.26 12.48 -11.43
C SER A 629 8.51 11.50 -12.57
N CYS A 630 9.77 11.12 -12.81
CA CYS A 630 10.11 10.17 -13.87
C CYS A 630 9.55 8.77 -13.59
N ILE A 631 9.69 8.30 -12.34
CA ILE A 631 9.12 7.00 -11.91
C ILE A 631 7.60 7.03 -12.05
N GLN A 632 6.94 8.08 -11.58
CA GLN A 632 5.48 8.20 -11.65
C GLN A 632 4.97 8.24 -13.10
N LYS A 633 5.69 8.92 -14.01
CA LYS A 633 5.40 8.90 -15.45
C LYS A 633 5.51 7.50 -16.04
N HIS A 634 6.58 6.75 -15.72
CA HIS A 634 6.77 5.37 -16.18
C HIS A 634 5.65 4.44 -15.70
N LEU A 635 5.28 4.54 -14.42
CA LEU A 635 4.21 3.73 -13.83
C LEU A 635 2.85 4.05 -14.45
N SER A 636 2.54 5.34 -14.63
CA SER A 636 1.30 5.78 -15.28
C SER A 636 1.18 5.25 -16.72
N GLN A 637 2.27 5.28 -17.49
CA GLN A 637 2.28 4.80 -18.88
C GLN A 637 2.27 3.27 -19.01
N THR A 638 2.93 2.56 -18.11
CA THR A 638 3.11 1.09 -18.20
C THR A 638 1.99 0.32 -17.50
N CYS A 639 1.61 0.74 -16.29
CA CYS A 639 0.59 0.07 -15.47
C CYS A 639 -0.80 0.72 -15.59
N GLY A 640 -0.92 1.90 -16.22
CA GLY A 640 -2.18 2.63 -16.40
C GLY A 640 -2.66 3.37 -15.13
N CYS A 641 -1.82 3.45 -14.09
CA CYS A 641 -2.08 4.21 -12.86
C CYS A 641 -0.77 4.48 -12.10
N GLY A 642 -0.79 5.51 -11.23
CA GLY A 642 0.36 5.95 -10.44
C GLY A 642 0.51 5.27 -9.08
N ASP A 643 1.71 5.38 -8.49
CA ASP A 643 1.95 5.00 -7.10
C ASP A 643 1.40 6.08 -6.16
N PRO A 644 0.56 5.73 -5.16
CA PRO A 644 -0.02 6.71 -4.23
C PRO A 644 0.97 7.46 -3.32
N ARG A 645 2.22 6.99 -3.22
CA ARG A 645 3.27 7.73 -2.49
C ARG A 645 3.68 9.02 -3.19
N PHE A 646 3.30 9.18 -4.45
CA PHE A 646 3.55 10.37 -5.24
C PHE A 646 2.23 11.00 -5.68
N PRO A 647 2.20 12.32 -5.91
CA PRO A 647 1.08 12.96 -6.56
C PRO A 647 0.73 12.27 -7.90
N PRO A 648 -0.54 12.26 -8.30
CA PRO A 648 -0.96 11.70 -9.58
C PRO A 648 -0.26 12.44 -10.73
N TYR A 649 0.17 11.69 -11.74
CA TYR A 649 0.75 12.28 -12.95
C TYR A 649 -0.37 12.76 -13.88
N ARG A 650 -0.49 14.08 -14.06
CA ARG A 650 -1.54 14.72 -14.87
C ARG A 650 -2.95 14.29 -14.40
N GLU A 651 -3.79 13.80 -15.31
CA GLU A 651 -5.15 13.32 -15.01
C GLU A 651 -5.20 11.82 -14.68
N SER A 652 -4.06 11.12 -14.69
CA SER A 652 -4.01 9.69 -14.36
C SER A 652 -4.19 9.49 -12.86
N LYS A 653 -5.17 8.66 -12.48
CA LYS A 653 -5.43 8.33 -11.07
C LYS A 653 -4.37 7.36 -10.54
N ASN A 654 -4.15 7.41 -9.23
CA ASN A 654 -3.33 6.44 -8.52
C ASN A 654 -4.00 5.06 -8.50
N CYS A 655 -3.19 4.00 -8.32
CA CYS A 655 -3.69 2.64 -8.38
C CYS A 655 -4.53 2.29 -7.13
N PRO A 656 -5.66 1.59 -7.31
CA PRO A 656 -6.51 1.18 -6.19
C PRO A 656 -5.88 0.06 -5.37
N VAL A 657 -6.21 0.00 -4.08
CA VAL A 657 -5.79 -1.06 -3.14
C VAL A 657 -6.23 -2.45 -3.57
N ASP A 658 -7.47 -2.56 -4.03
CA ASP A 658 -8.20 -3.82 -4.18
C ASP A 658 -7.86 -4.57 -5.48
N ASP A 659 -7.02 -4.01 -6.37
CA ASP A 659 -6.67 -4.60 -7.67
C ASP A 659 -5.31 -5.33 -7.62
N PRO A 660 -5.29 -6.68 -7.58
CA PRO A 660 -4.05 -7.44 -7.47
C PRO A 660 -3.15 -7.34 -8.71
N TYR A 661 -3.72 -7.14 -9.91
CA TYR A 661 -2.93 -7.05 -11.14
C TYR A 661 -2.14 -5.74 -11.20
N LYS A 662 -2.80 -4.62 -10.85
CA LYS A 662 -2.16 -3.31 -10.79
C LYS A 662 -1.11 -3.22 -9.68
N ARG A 663 -1.38 -3.84 -8.52
CA ARG A 663 -0.43 -3.96 -7.40
C ARG A 663 0.85 -4.69 -7.82
N GLU A 664 0.71 -5.84 -8.48
CA GLU A 664 1.87 -6.61 -8.94
C GLU A 664 2.63 -5.87 -10.07
N CYS A 665 1.92 -5.14 -10.94
CA CYS A 665 2.55 -4.27 -11.94
C CYS A 665 3.41 -3.18 -11.30
N ILE A 666 2.86 -2.37 -10.37
CA ILE A 666 3.63 -1.34 -9.67
C ILE A 666 4.84 -1.95 -8.99
N LYS A 667 4.66 -3.05 -8.25
CA LYS A 667 5.76 -3.68 -7.52
C LYS A 667 6.89 -4.09 -8.45
N LYS A 668 6.57 -4.73 -9.57
CA LYS A 668 7.56 -5.15 -10.57
C LYS A 668 8.23 -3.95 -11.23
N GLU A 669 7.45 -2.99 -11.73
CA GLU A 669 7.95 -1.84 -12.48
C GLU A 669 8.68 -0.83 -11.59
N MET A 670 8.32 -0.69 -10.32
CA MET A 670 9.05 0.12 -9.34
C MET A 670 10.48 -0.42 -9.13
N HIS A 671 10.65 -1.74 -9.05
CA HIS A 671 11.98 -2.35 -8.97
C HIS A 671 12.81 -2.12 -10.23
N VAL A 672 12.17 -2.11 -11.41
CA VAL A 672 12.84 -1.79 -12.68
C VAL A 672 13.21 -0.30 -12.73
N ALA A 673 12.29 0.59 -12.38
CA ALA A 673 12.49 2.04 -12.44
C ALA A 673 13.60 2.52 -11.49
N THR A 674 13.70 1.90 -10.30
CA THR A 674 14.75 2.21 -9.32
C THR A 674 16.12 1.65 -9.72
N ARG A 675 16.18 0.43 -10.28
CA ARG A 675 17.45 -0.21 -10.67
C ARG A 675 18.00 0.30 -12.01
N ASP A 676 17.12 0.50 -12.98
CA ASP A 676 17.45 0.79 -14.38
C ASP A 676 16.99 2.21 -14.80
N SER A 677 17.02 3.18 -13.89
CA SER A 677 16.58 4.57 -14.13
C SER A 677 17.18 5.21 -15.39
N LYS A 678 18.42 4.86 -15.75
CA LYS A 678 19.07 5.30 -17.00
C LYS A 678 18.42 4.74 -18.26
N LYS A 679 17.91 3.49 -18.24
CA LYS A 679 17.19 2.88 -19.37
C LYS A 679 15.83 3.52 -19.60
N LEU A 680 15.21 4.05 -18.54
CA LEU A 680 13.96 4.80 -18.60
C LEU A 680 14.14 6.21 -19.21
N GLY A 681 15.39 6.64 -19.46
CA GLY A 681 15.67 7.99 -19.96
C GLY A 681 15.46 9.08 -18.90
N CYS A 682 15.48 8.74 -17.61
CA CYS A 682 15.39 9.73 -16.53
C CYS A 682 16.68 10.56 -16.46
N SER A 683 16.71 11.74 -17.09
CA SER A 683 17.82 12.70 -17.00
C SER A 683 17.52 13.75 -15.92
N CYS A 684 17.76 13.39 -14.66
CA CYS A 684 17.62 14.31 -13.53
C CYS A 684 18.99 14.89 -13.17
N LYS A 685 19.13 16.20 -13.36
CA LYS A 685 20.36 16.96 -13.11
C LYS A 685 20.14 17.88 -11.92
N GLN A 686 21.23 18.34 -11.30
CA GLN A 686 21.12 19.28 -10.19
C GLN A 686 20.66 20.66 -10.69
N PRO A 687 19.90 21.42 -9.89
CA PRO A 687 19.60 22.81 -10.24
C PRO A 687 20.89 23.64 -10.22
N CYS A 688 20.94 24.66 -11.08
CA CYS A 688 22.09 25.56 -11.12
C CYS A 688 22.21 26.39 -9.85
N ASN A 689 21.08 26.83 -9.28
CA ASN A 689 21.05 27.53 -7.99
C ASN A 689 20.38 26.62 -6.96
N GLN A 690 21.06 26.37 -5.85
CA GLN A 690 20.55 25.48 -4.82
C GLN A 690 21.03 25.88 -3.43
N ASP A 691 20.09 26.06 -2.51
CA ASP A 691 20.38 26.22 -1.09
C ASP A 691 20.30 24.87 -0.38
N VAL A 692 21.37 24.47 0.28
CA VAL A 692 21.45 23.21 1.03
C VAL A 692 21.75 23.49 2.48
N TYR A 693 20.92 22.95 3.36
CA TYR A 693 21.06 23.06 4.80
C TYR A 693 21.70 21.80 5.36
N SER A 694 22.93 21.90 5.86
CA SER A 694 23.54 20.82 6.63
C SER A 694 23.08 20.91 8.08
N VAL A 695 22.67 19.79 8.66
CA VAL A 695 22.11 19.71 10.01
C VAL A 695 23.01 18.87 10.92
N SER A 696 23.31 19.38 12.10
CA SER A 696 23.97 18.68 13.19
C SER A 696 22.98 18.41 14.32
N TYR A 697 22.92 17.15 14.77
CA TYR A 697 21.96 16.69 15.76
C TYR A 697 22.60 16.48 17.12
N SER A 698 21.94 16.96 18.17
CA SER A 698 22.23 16.61 19.55
C SER A 698 20.92 16.46 20.33
N ALA A 699 20.95 15.70 21.43
CA ALA A 699 19.77 15.49 22.26
C ALA A 699 20.10 15.43 23.75
N SER A 700 19.16 15.89 24.56
CA SER A 700 19.21 15.82 26.02
C SER A 700 17.86 15.41 26.60
N ARG A 701 17.82 14.83 27.80
CA ARG A 701 16.57 14.32 28.39
C ARG A 701 15.62 15.47 28.77
N TRP A 702 14.34 15.32 28.45
CA TRP A 702 13.29 16.30 28.75
C TRP A 702 11.99 15.64 29.23
N PRO A 703 11.28 16.22 30.22
CA PRO A 703 11.70 17.30 31.10
C PRO A 703 12.77 16.87 32.11
N ALA A 704 13.55 17.84 32.61
CA ALA A 704 14.60 17.62 33.61
C ALA A 704 14.02 17.26 35.00
N ILE A 705 12.94 17.95 35.42
CA ILE A 705 12.34 17.83 36.75
C ILE A 705 10.81 17.74 36.61
N ALA A 706 10.15 17.07 37.56
CA ALA A 706 8.69 16.89 37.62
C ALA A 706 7.87 18.15 37.97
N GLY A 707 8.48 19.34 38.03
CA GLY A 707 7.85 20.54 38.61
C GLY A 707 6.85 21.27 37.72
N ASP A 708 6.91 21.08 36.40
CA ASP A 708 6.05 21.78 35.45
C ASP A 708 4.82 20.93 35.08
N LEU A 709 3.67 21.26 35.68
CA LEU A 709 2.37 20.63 35.42
C LEU A 709 1.66 21.18 34.16
N SER A 710 2.23 22.21 33.49
CA SER A 710 1.59 22.78 32.30
C SER A 710 1.48 21.74 31.17
N GLY A 711 0.32 21.64 30.52
CA GLY A 711 0.09 20.69 29.41
C GLY A 711 -0.21 19.24 29.83
N CYS A 712 -0.29 18.94 31.12
CA CYS A 712 -0.75 17.65 31.63
C CYS A 712 -2.27 17.66 31.91
N PRO A 713 -2.95 16.49 31.84
CA PRO A 713 -4.35 16.37 32.27
C PRO A 713 -4.56 16.85 33.71
N HIS A 714 -5.69 17.51 33.97
CA HIS A 714 -5.99 18.08 35.30
C HIS A 714 -6.06 17.00 36.39
N GLY A 715 -5.46 17.28 37.56
CA GLY A 715 -5.48 16.38 38.72
C GLY A 715 -4.39 15.31 38.73
N MET A 716 -3.49 15.29 37.75
CA MET A 716 -2.37 14.35 37.71
C MET A 716 -1.23 14.79 38.65
N ALA A 717 -0.66 13.85 39.42
CA ALA A 717 0.49 14.14 40.27
C ALA A 717 1.76 14.43 39.44
N ALA A 718 2.66 15.24 39.99
CA ALA A 718 3.90 15.70 39.34
C ALA A 718 4.72 14.57 38.69
N HIS A 719 4.91 13.44 39.39
CA HIS A 719 5.67 12.30 38.86
C HIS A 719 4.97 11.62 37.68
N HIS A 720 3.64 11.47 37.71
CA HIS A 720 2.88 10.90 36.60
C HIS A 720 2.88 11.85 35.39
N CYS A 721 2.77 13.15 35.62
CA CYS A 721 2.89 14.17 34.56
C CYS A 721 4.28 14.15 33.90
N LEU A 722 5.35 13.92 34.67
CA LEU A 722 6.70 13.76 34.12
C LEU A 722 6.80 12.55 33.17
N ASN A 723 6.26 11.40 33.56
CA ASN A 723 6.27 10.21 32.70
C ASN A 723 5.39 10.41 31.47
N TYR A 724 4.21 11.01 31.64
CA TYR A 724 3.33 11.39 30.54
C TYR A 724 4.05 12.29 29.52
N LYS A 725 4.73 13.35 29.97
CA LYS A 725 5.53 14.23 29.10
C LYS A 725 6.70 13.50 28.44
N ARG A 726 7.31 12.52 29.10
CA ARG A 726 8.41 11.73 28.54
C ARG A 726 7.95 10.74 27.47
N GLU A 727 6.79 10.14 27.66
CA GLU A 727 6.23 9.18 26.71
C GLU A 727 5.64 9.88 25.49
N GLN A 728 4.96 11.02 25.69
CA GLN A 728 4.12 11.65 24.68
C GLN A 728 4.63 13.01 24.19
N GLY A 729 5.50 13.69 24.93
CA GLY A 729 6.01 15.01 24.55
C GLY A 729 7.40 14.93 23.92
N SER A 730 7.71 15.85 23.00
CA SER A 730 9.06 16.07 22.48
C SER A 730 9.33 17.57 22.40
N MET A 731 10.57 17.97 22.69
CA MET A 731 11.00 19.36 22.60
C MET A 731 11.97 19.47 21.42
N ILE A 732 11.70 20.37 20.47
CA ILE A 732 12.48 20.50 19.24
C ILE A 732 13.06 21.92 19.16
N GLU A 733 14.34 22.02 18.82
CA GLU A 733 15.04 23.29 18.63
C GLU A 733 15.76 23.27 17.29
N VAL A 734 15.48 24.23 16.41
CA VAL A 734 16.17 24.41 15.12
C VAL A 734 16.79 25.79 15.07
N TYR A 735 18.10 25.88 14.93
CA TYR A 735 18.83 27.15 15.01
C TYR A 735 20.10 27.17 14.16
N PHE A 736 20.49 28.35 13.69
CA PHE A 736 21.78 28.52 13.03
C PHE A 736 22.93 28.38 14.03
N GLU A 737 23.92 27.54 13.70
CA GLU A 737 25.17 27.46 14.47
C GLU A 737 25.97 28.76 14.35
N GLN A 738 25.98 29.34 13.16
CA GLN A 738 26.65 30.58 12.82
C GLN A 738 25.77 31.37 11.83
N LEU A 739 25.76 32.71 11.93
CA LEU A 739 25.04 33.61 11.02
C LEU A 739 25.88 33.99 9.78
N ASN A 740 26.66 33.05 9.27
CA ASN A 740 27.35 33.14 8.00
C ASN A 740 27.00 31.92 7.15
N TYR A 741 27.18 32.04 5.84
CA TYR A 741 26.93 30.93 4.92
C TYR A 741 28.10 30.71 3.97
N GLU A 742 28.28 29.46 3.56
CA GLU A 742 29.25 29.09 2.55
C GLU A 742 28.60 29.24 1.16
N SER A 743 29.18 30.08 0.31
CA SER A 743 28.80 30.24 -1.08
C SER A 743 29.79 29.49 -1.95
N LEU A 744 29.33 28.42 -2.61
CA LEU A 744 30.09 27.60 -3.54
C LEU A 744 29.75 28.06 -4.97
N LEU A 745 30.68 28.77 -5.60
CA LEU A 745 30.50 29.37 -6.93
C LEU A 745 31.37 28.63 -7.93
N GLU A 746 30.76 28.01 -8.93
CA GLU A 746 31.48 27.49 -10.09
C GLU A 746 31.79 28.61 -11.08
N SER A 747 33.05 28.74 -11.47
CA SER A 747 33.49 29.67 -12.52
C SER A 747 34.36 28.94 -13.55
N GLU A 748 34.40 29.49 -14.76
CA GLU A 748 35.28 28.95 -15.81
C GLU A 748 36.75 29.01 -15.38
N ALA A 749 37.46 27.88 -15.46
CA ALA A 749 38.89 27.82 -15.15
C ALA A 749 39.71 28.59 -16.18
N TYR A 750 39.23 28.62 -17.42
CA TYR A 750 39.90 29.22 -18.56
C TYR A 750 38.91 29.99 -19.43
N GLY A 751 38.78 31.28 -19.14
CA GLY A 751 37.88 32.18 -19.86
C GLY A 751 38.47 32.78 -21.14
N TRP A 752 37.64 33.55 -21.85
CA TRP A 752 38.04 34.28 -23.06
C TRP A 752 39.21 35.25 -22.84
N SER A 753 39.27 35.87 -21.66
CA SER A 753 40.39 36.74 -21.28
C SER A 753 41.71 35.99 -21.22
N ASN A 754 41.70 34.78 -20.66
CA ASN A 754 42.88 33.94 -20.52
C ASN A 754 43.33 33.44 -21.90
N LEU A 755 42.37 33.03 -22.75
CA LEU A 755 42.63 32.64 -24.13
C LEU A 755 43.36 33.75 -24.92
N LEU A 756 42.82 34.98 -24.88
CA LEU A 756 43.40 36.10 -25.62
C LEU A 756 44.77 36.50 -25.06
N SER A 757 44.93 36.47 -23.73
CA SER A 757 46.20 36.75 -23.06
C SER A 757 47.28 35.72 -23.44
N ASP A 758 46.99 34.43 -23.37
CA ASP A 758 47.97 33.38 -23.66
C ASP A 758 48.26 33.28 -25.16
N PHE A 759 47.25 33.41 -26.03
CA PHE A 759 47.43 33.43 -27.48
C PHE A 759 48.30 34.62 -27.91
N GLY A 760 48.00 35.81 -27.39
CA GLY A 760 48.80 37.02 -27.62
C GLY A 760 50.23 36.88 -27.08
N GLY A 761 50.38 36.31 -25.89
CA GLY A 761 51.69 36.04 -25.27
C GLY A 761 52.55 35.07 -26.10
N GLN A 762 51.98 33.96 -26.57
CA GLN A 762 52.68 33.00 -27.43
C GLN A 762 52.96 33.57 -28.82
N LEU A 763 52.01 34.31 -29.40
CA LEU A 763 52.20 34.98 -30.69
C LEU A 763 53.34 36.02 -30.62
N GLY A 764 53.39 36.79 -29.54
CA GLY A 764 54.49 37.72 -29.27
C GLY A 764 55.83 37.01 -29.07
N LEU A 765 55.87 35.91 -28.30
CA LEU A 765 57.10 35.16 -28.02
C LEU A 765 57.70 34.51 -29.28
N TRP A 766 56.89 33.83 -30.09
CA TRP A 766 57.36 33.06 -31.24
C TRP A 766 57.54 33.90 -32.50
N MET A 767 56.65 34.86 -32.74
CA MET A 767 56.61 35.63 -33.99
C MET A 767 57.03 37.10 -33.83
N GLY A 768 57.19 37.59 -32.59
CA GLY A 768 57.46 39.01 -32.32
C GLY A 768 56.29 39.93 -32.67
N VAL A 769 55.09 39.35 -32.86
CA VAL A 769 53.91 40.10 -33.28
C VAL A 769 53.23 40.69 -32.06
N SER A 770 52.96 41.99 -32.11
CA SER A 770 52.26 42.74 -31.05
C SER A 770 51.07 43.50 -31.63
N VAL A 771 50.33 44.20 -30.76
CA VAL A 771 49.26 45.13 -31.18
C VAL A 771 49.78 46.19 -32.16
N ILE A 772 51.04 46.62 -32.03
CA ILE A 772 51.67 47.56 -32.96
C ILE A 772 51.79 46.94 -34.36
N THR A 773 52.20 45.67 -34.43
CA THR A 773 52.28 44.90 -35.69
C THR A 773 50.93 44.75 -36.37
N ILE A 774 49.84 44.57 -35.61
CA ILE A 774 48.47 44.55 -36.15
C ILE A 774 48.12 45.91 -36.76
N GLY A 775 48.49 47.01 -36.07
CA GLY A 775 48.34 48.36 -36.60
C GLY A 775 49.12 48.58 -37.90
N GLU A 776 50.36 48.09 -37.99
CA GLU A 776 51.18 48.13 -39.21
C GLU A 776 50.51 47.39 -40.37
N VAL A 777 49.98 46.19 -40.12
CA VAL A 777 49.25 45.40 -41.13
C VAL A 777 47.96 46.10 -41.58
N ALA A 778 47.21 46.72 -40.66
CA ALA A 778 46.00 47.46 -41.01
C ALA A 778 46.32 48.71 -41.85
N CYS A 779 47.38 49.44 -41.52
CA CYS A 779 47.89 50.54 -42.34
C CYS A 779 48.29 50.05 -43.73
N PHE A 780 49.01 48.94 -43.83
CA PHE A 780 49.38 48.33 -45.11
C PHE A 780 48.15 47.98 -45.95
N PHE A 781 47.13 47.32 -45.39
CA PHE A 781 45.90 47.03 -46.14
C PHE A 781 45.14 48.29 -46.54
N PHE A 782 45.13 49.32 -45.71
CA PHE A 782 44.52 50.61 -46.02
C PHE A 782 45.26 51.31 -47.17
N GLU A 783 46.59 51.30 -47.17
CA GLU A 783 47.41 51.84 -48.26
C GLU A 783 47.20 51.06 -49.57
N VAL A 784 47.16 49.72 -49.51
CA VAL A 784 46.84 48.86 -50.65
C VAL A 784 45.43 49.15 -51.17
N PHE A 785 44.45 49.30 -50.29
CA PHE A 785 43.06 49.63 -50.66
C PHE A 785 42.96 51.00 -51.35
N ILE A 786 43.65 52.02 -50.82
CA ILE A 786 43.76 53.32 -51.48
C ILE A 786 44.50 53.18 -52.83
N SER A 787 45.57 52.39 -52.91
CA SER A 787 46.29 52.11 -54.16
C SER A 787 45.39 51.43 -55.21
N ILE A 788 44.49 50.53 -54.79
CA ILE A 788 43.48 49.90 -55.66
C ILE A 788 42.41 50.91 -56.12
N ILE A 789 41.88 51.74 -55.23
CA ILE A 789 40.87 52.77 -55.57
C ILE A 789 41.47 53.87 -56.46
N SER A 790 42.69 54.31 -56.15
CA SER A 790 43.40 55.36 -56.89
C SER A 790 43.97 54.88 -58.23
N SER A 791 43.96 53.57 -58.52
CA SER A 791 44.30 53.03 -59.85
C SER A 791 43.39 53.53 -60.98
N ASN A 792 42.22 54.09 -60.66
CA ASN A 792 41.34 54.74 -61.63
C ASN A 792 41.56 56.27 -61.76
N ARG A 793 42.48 56.87 -60.99
CA ARG A 793 42.87 58.28 -61.13
C ARG A 793 44.38 58.40 -61.19
N THR A 794 44.90 58.48 -62.41
CA THR A 794 46.29 58.78 -62.74
C THR A 794 46.75 60.11 -62.12
N LYS A 795 47.33 60.07 -60.91
CA LYS A 795 48.28 61.09 -60.46
C LYS A 795 49.43 60.44 -59.68
N ARG A 796 50.65 60.80 -60.10
CA ARG A 796 51.93 60.42 -59.49
C ARG A 796 51.92 60.76 -57.99
N ARG A 797 52.24 59.78 -57.12
CA ARG A 797 52.54 60.02 -55.71
C ARG A 797 54.00 60.48 -55.56
N PRO A 798 54.31 61.48 -54.72
CA PRO A 798 55.69 61.82 -54.35
C PRO A 798 56.25 60.78 -53.37
N ALA A 799 57.58 60.61 -53.38
CA ALA A 799 58.33 59.73 -52.48
C ALA A 799 58.05 60.09 -51.00
N ARG A 800 57.70 59.10 -50.18
CA ARG A 800 57.47 59.27 -48.74
C ARG A 800 58.63 58.65 -47.95
N LYS A 801 59.12 59.40 -46.96
CA LYS A 801 60.10 58.95 -45.96
C LYS A 801 59.45 57.95 -45.00
N SER A 802 60.27 56.98 -44.58
CA SER A 802 60.02 55.93 -43.58
C SER A 802 59.01 56.29 -42.48
N PHE A 803 58.00 55.42 -42.34
CA PHE A 803 56.87 55.51 -41.42
C PHE A 803 57.18 54.93 -40.02
N SER A 804 58.45 54.80 -39.63
CA SER A 804 58.84 54.16 -38.35
C SER A 804 58.68 55.05 -37.09
N SER A 805 58.30 56.33 -37.19
CA SER A 805 58.34 57.24 -36.02
C SER A 805 57.02 57.93 -35.63
N SER A 806 55.88 57.51 -36.16
CA SER A 806 54.60 58.18 -35.85
C SER A 806 53.45 57.19 -35.66
N LEU A 807 53.37 56.61 -34.46
CA LEU A 807 52.08 56.24 -33.87
C LEU A 807 51.26 57.53 -33.65
N ARG A 808 50.71 58.11 -34.71
CA ARG A 808 49.60 59.08 -34.67
C ARG A 808 48.72 58.82 -35.88
N CYS A 809 47.67 58.05 -35.67
CA CYS A 809 46.43 58.27 -36.38
C CYS A 809 45.93 59.66 -35.96
N SER A 810 46.40 60.72 -36.63
CA SER A 810 45.79 62.04 -36.53
C SER A 810 44.79 62.17 -37.67
N THR A 811 43.52 62.14 -37.30
CA THR A 811 42.44 62.77 -38.04
C THR A 811 42.81 64.22 -38.33
N ASP A 812 43.28 64.52 -39.54
CA ASP A 812 43.34 65.91 -40.03
C ASP A 812 42.73 65.95 -41.43
N TYR A 813 41.40 66.03 -41.44
CA TYR A 813 40.64 66.65 -42.51
C TYR A 813 41.03 68.14 -42.54
N ASN A 814 41.99 68.51 -43.37
CA ASN A 814 42.21 69.92 -43.69
C ASN A 814 41.18 70.36 -44.73
N LEU A 815 40.03 70.83 -44.23
CA LEU A 815 39.19 71.82 -44.89
C LEU A 815 40.03 73.08 -45.10
N ASN A 816 40.11 73.53 -46.34
CA ASN A 816 40.73 74.80 -46.69
C ASN A 816 39.64 75.73 -47.21
N LYS A 817 39.75 77.03 -46.88
CA LYS A 817 39.00 78.19 -47.40
C LYS A 817 37.56 78.36 -46.86
N ASP A 818 37.07 79.54 -46.47
CA ASP A 818 37.47 80.94 -46.66
C ASP A 818 37.01 81.77 -45.43
N GLY A 819 37.63 82.93 -45.20
CA GLY A 819 37.27 83.81 -44.10
C GLY A 819 35.89 84.46 -44.24
N PHE A 820 35.23 84.72 -43.12
CA PHE A 820 34.25 85.80 -42.97
C PHE A 820 34.16 86.21 -41.49
N ASN A 821 34.27 87.52 -41.27
CA ASN A 821 34.02 88.26 -40.03
C ASN A 821 32.66 87.93 -39.38
N LEU A 822 32.56 87.99 -38.04
CA LEU A 822 31.88 89.07 -37.29
C LEU A 822 31.68 88.73 -35.80
N ASP A 823 31.74 89.80 -35.02
CA ASP A 823 31.51 89.93 -33.58
C ASP A 823 30.19 89.31 -33.09
N ASN A 824 30.24 88.65 -31.92
CA ASN A 824 29.51 88.97 -30.68
C ASN A 824 29.72 87.90 -29.61
#